data_AF-A0A3B6NMH1-F1
#
_entry.id   AF-A0A3B6NMH1-F1
#
_cell.length_a   1.000
_cell.length_b   1.000
_cell.length_c   1.000
_cell.angle_alpha   90.00
_cell.angle_beta   90.00
_cell.angle_gamma   90.00
#
_symmetry.space_group_name_H-M   'P 1'
#
loop_
_entity.id
_entity.type
_entity.pdbx_description
1 polymer ?
#
loop_
_entity_poly.entity_id
_entity_poly.type
_entity_poly.pdbx_seq_one_letter_code
_entity_poly.pdbx_strand_id
1 'polypeptide(L)'
;MQPGMEPLQGKESNGAVPDCNGAAAPPAKQQLPEGTDALRYANILRSRNKFADALQLYSTVLDKDGTNVEALIGKGICLQAQSLPRQALDCFTEAVKVDPKNACALTHCGMIYKDEGHLVEAAEAYQKARSADPSYKAAAEFLAIVLTDLGTSLKLAGNTEDGIQKYCEALEVDSHYAPAYYNLGVVYSEMMQFDVALTCYEKAALERPLYAEAYCNMGVIYKNRGELDAAIACYDRCLTISPNFEIAKNNMAIALTDLGTKVKIEGDINQGVAYYKKALFYNWHYADAMYNLGVAYGEMLNFEMAIVFYELALHFNPRCAEACNNLGVIYKDRDNLDKAVECYQMALSIKPNFSQSLNNLGVVYTVQGKMDAAASMIEKAILANPTYAEAYNNLGVLYRDAGSITLSVQAYERCLQIDPDSRNAGQNRLLAMNYIDEGSDDRLYDAHREWGKRFMKLYAQYTSWDNIRVADRPLVIGYVSPDFFTHSVSYFVEAPLTHHDYTNCKVVVYSGVVKADAKTLRFKDKVLKKGGVWRDIYGIDEKKVATLVREDKVDILVELTGHTANNKLGTMACRPAPIQVTWIGYPNTTGLPAIDYRITDSLADSPNTNQRHVEELVRLPESFLCYTPSPEAGPITPKVMQVWARILCAVPNSRLVVKCKPFCCDSIRQKFLSTLEELGLESLRVDLLPLIHLNHDHMQAYSLMDISLDTFPYAGTTTTCESLYMGVPCVTMAGSVHAHNVGVSLLTKVGLGRLVAKTEDEYVSLALELASDVSALEELRKSLRELMIKSPVCDGESFTRGLESAYRSMWHRYCDGDSPALRRLEVLAGEDLDKTAVKLADLKAQRVNATAEEDNQSPLKKADATSKGGEPQIMVNDVSSPEGNQALVTAKAQPQIMVNGGSSPHSPSVRCEANGHSSR
;
A
#
# COMPACT_ATOMS: atom_id res chain seq x y z
N MET A 1 14.20 -50.96 14.21
CA MET A 1 15.64 -50.81 14.48
C MET A 1 15.77 -49.85 15.65
N GLN A 2 16.23 -50.36 16.79
CA GLN A 2 16.47 -49.59 18.00
C GLN A 2 17.69 -48.66 17.87
N PRO A 3 17.76 -47.60 18.70
CA PRO A 3 18.78 -46.55 18.68
C PRO A 3 19.97 -46.87 19.60
N GLY A 4 21.15 -46.31 19.30
CA GLY A 4 22.35 -46.37 20.12
C GLY A 4 22.68 -45.04 20.78
N MET A 5 22.35 -44.93 22.06
CA MET A 5 23.06 -44.11 23.05
C MET A 5 23.64 -45.09 24.09
N GLU A 6 24.92 -44.94 24.42
CA GLU A 6 25.56 -45.63 25.55
C GLU A 6 25.46 -44.81 26.84
N PRO A 7 25.07 -45.44 27.95
CA PRO A 7 25.51 -45.10 29.30
C PRO A 7 26.29 -46.27 29.92
N LEU A 8 27.24 -45.98 30.82
CA LEU A 8 27.84 -46.98 31.70
C LEU A 8 27.67 -46.55 33.16
N GLN A 9 26.73 -47.22 33.84
CA GLN A 9 26.64 -47.31 35.29
C GLN A 9 27.50 -48.47 35.81
N GLY A 10 27.94 -48.33 37.06
CA GLY A 10 28.76 -49.28 37.78
C GLY A 10 28.11 -50.64 38.04
N LYS A 11 28.97 -51.59 38.38
CA LYS A 11 28.62 -52.88 38.98
C LYS A 11 29.34 -53.00 40.32
N GLU A 12 28.57 -53.33 41.35
CA GLU A 12 29.08 -53.97 42.56
C GLU A 12 29.38 -55.46 42.28
N SER A 13 30.43 -55.98 42.90
CA SER A 13 30.60 -57.41 43.14
C SER A 13 31.21 -57.66 44.52
N ASN A 14 30.46 -58.37 45.36
CA ASN A 14 30.91 -59.02 46.58
C ASN A 14 31.96 -60.10 46.30
N GLY A 15 32.89 -60.32 47.23
CA GLY A 15 33.65 -61.57 47.28
C GLY A 15 34.95 -61.57 48.11
N ALA A 16 34.79 -61.80 49.41
CA ALA A 16 35.65 -62.60 50.30
C ALA A 16 37.18 -62.33 50.43
N VAL A 17 37.54 -62.07 51.68
CA VAL A 17 38.87 -62.03 52.32
C VAL A 17 39.55 -63.40 52.34
N PRO A 18 40.89 -63.46 52.35
CA PRO A 18 41.60 -64.37 53.25
C PRO A 18 42.60 -63.65 54.17
N ASP A 19 42.63 -64.16 55.39
CA ASP A 19 43.51 -63.83 56.53
C ASP A 19 45.00 -63.75 56.18
N CYS A 20 45.69 -62.81 56.83
CA CYS A 20 46.96 -63.10 57.49
C CYS A 20 47.16 -62.15 58.68
N ASN A 21 47.19 -62.76 59.86
CA ASN A 21 47.61 -62.19 61.14
C ASN A 21 48.94 -61.43 61.03
N GLY A 22 48.90 -60.16 61.44
CA GLY A 22 50.07 -59.37 61.75
C GLY A 22 49.67 -58.33 62.79
N ALA A 23 49.85 -58.66 64.07
CA ALA A 23 49.70 -57.72 65.16
C ALA A 23 50.66 -56.54 64.95
N ALA A 24 50.12 -55.39 64.56
CA ALA A 24 50.78 -54.10 64.63
C ALA A 24 50.00 -53.21 65.60
N ALA A 25 50.74 -52.64 66.53
CA ALA A 25 50.28 -51.84 67.68
C ALA A 25 49.20 -50.80 67.34
N PRO A 26 48.34 -50.43 68.31
CA PRO A 26 47.38 -49.34 68.12
C PRO A 26 48.13 -48.08 67.65
N PRO A 27 47.57 -47.27 66.74
CA PRO A 27 48.16 -45.98 66.45
C PRO A 27 48.23 -45.23 67.77
N ALA A 28 49.44 -44.80 68.13
CA ALA A 28 49.66 -43.98 69.31
C ALA A 28 48.61 -42.86 69.29
N LYS A 29 47.89 -42.70 70.41
CA LYS A 29 47.05 -41.52 70.66
C LYS A 29 47.90 -40.30 70.32
N GLN A 30 47.69 -39.71 69.13
CA GLN A 30 48.26 -38.41 68.83
C GLN A 30 47.60 -37.48 69.84
N GLN A 31 48.41 -37.00 70.79
CA GLN A 31 47.99 -35.95 71.71
C GLN A 31 47.41 -34.83 70.87
N LEU A 32 46.13 -34.53 71.09
CA LEU A 32 45.49 -33.33 70.55
C LEU A 32 46.41 -32.15 70.87
N PRO A 33 46.83 -31.36 69.87
CA PRO A 33 47.73 -30.24 70.12
C PRO A 33 47.14 -29.33 71.19
N GLU A 34 47.90 -28.91 72.20
CA GLU A 34 47.39 -28.09 73.29
C GLU A 34 47.54 -26.59 72.98
N GLY A 35 46.52 -25.79 73.33
CA GLY A 35 46.56 -24.33 73.18
C GLY A 35 46.57 -23.87 71.72
N THR A 36 47.53 -23.00 71.37
CA THR A 36 47.64 -22.32 70.07
C THR A 36 47.80 -23.26 68.87
N ASP A 37 48.27 -24.50 69.08
CA ASP A 37 48.45 -25.48 68.00
C ASP A 37 47.13 -26.17 67.60
N ALA A 38 46.16 -26.32 68.52
CA ALA A 38 44.83 -26.87 68.20
C ALA A 38 44.00 -25.93 67.34
N LEU A 39 44.05 -24.62 67.64
CA LEU A 39 43.35 -23.59 66.88
C LEU A 39 43.87 -23.50 65.44
N ARG A 40 45.19 -23.51 65.26
CA ARG A 40 45.83 -23.54 63.93
C ARG A 40 45.45 -24.79 63.15
N TYR A 41 45.43 -25.96 63.81
CA TYR A 41 45.04 -27.21 63.17
C TYR A 41 43.54 -27.22 62.79
N ALA A 42 42.66 -26.69 63.63
CA ALA A 42 41.24 -26.52 63.33
C ALA A 42 41.02 -25.60 62.12
N ASN A 43 41.76 -24.48 62.02
CA ASN A 43 41.73 -23.58 60.87
C ASN A 43 42.15 -24.29 59.57
N ILE A 44 43.19 -25.12 59.61
CA ILE A 44 43.62 -25.92 58.45
C ILE A 44 42.53 -26.90 58.05
N LEU A 45 41.90 -27.61 58.99
CA LEU A 45 40.81 -28.54 58.69
C LEU A 45 39.59 -27.85 58.09
N ARG A 46 39.21 -26.67 58.62
CA ARG A 46 38.15 -25.82 58.05
C ARG A 46 38.47 -25.40 56.62
N SER A 47 39.71 -24.97 56.35
CA SER A 47 40.13 -24.57 55.00
C SER A 47 40.14 -25.74 53.99
N ARG A 48 40.19 -26.98 54.47
CA ARG A 48 40.09 -28.22 53.67
C ARG A 48 38.67 -28.80 53.63
N ASN A 49 37.65 -28.02 54.03
CA ASN A 49 36.24 -28.41 54.10
C ASN A 49 35.95 -29.61 55.03
N LYS A 50 36.82 -29.92 55.99
CA LYS A 50 36.60 -30.96 57.02
C LYS A 50 35.88 -30.35 58.23
N PHE A 51 34.64 -29.89 58.01
CA PHE A 51 33.90 -29.08 58.99
C PHE A 51 33.57 -29.83 60.28
N ALA A 52 33.27 -31.13 60.23
CA ALA A 52 32.96 -31.93 61.42
C ALA A 52 34.18 -32.10 62.35
N ASP A 53 35.34 -32.45 61.79
CA ASP A 53 36.61 -32.60 62.54
C ASP A 53 37.07 -31.24 63.11
N ALA A 54 36.94 -30.16 62.32
CA ALA A 54 37.25 -28.81 62.77
C ALA A 54 36.32 -28.36 63.91
N LEU A 55 35.02 -28.67 63.85
CA LEU A 55 34.02 -28.33 64.87
C LEU A 55 34.38 -28.94 66.24
N GLN A 56 34.84 -30.19 66.26
CA GLN A 56 35.25 -30.88 67.49
C GLN A 56 36.46 -30.19 68.13
N LEU A 57 37.43 -29.78 67.31
CA LEU A 57 38.61 -29.07 67.78
C LEU A 57 38.30 -27.66 68.27
N TYR A 58 37.48 -26.89 67.54
CA TYR A 58 37.04 -25.57 68.01
C TYR A 58 36.26 -25.67 69.32
N SER A 59 35.42 -26.70 69.50
CA SER A 59 34.70 -26.93 70.76
C SER A 59 35.68 -27.24 71.90
N THR A 60 36.71 -28.06 71.64
CA THR A 60 37.76 -28.36 72.62
C THR A 60 38.56 -27.11 73.03
N VAL A 61 38.81 -26.20 72.08
CA VAL A 61 39.48 -24.91 72.35
C VAL A 61 38.58 -24.01 73.21
N LEU A 62 37.27 -23.96 72.90
CA LEU A 62 36.29 -23.16 73.64
C LEU A 62 35.97 -23.70 75.04
N ASP A 63 36.07 -25.02 75.25
CA ASP A 63 35.92 -25.63 76.58
C ASP A 63 37.05 -25.17 77.53
N LYS A 64 38.23 -24.84 76.99
CA LYS A 64 39.39 -24.32 77.74
C LYS A 64 39.38 -22.79 77.85
N ASP A 65 38.98 -22.10 76.79
CA ASP A 65 38.86 -20.64 76.72
C ASP A 65 37.56 -20.26 75.98
N GLY A 66 36.49 -20.10 76.76
CA GLY A 66 35.17 -19.74 76.24
C GLY A 66 35.09 -18.35 75.61
N THR A 67 36.15 -17.54 75.73
CA THR A 67 36.23 -16.19 75.16
C THR A 67 37.11 -16.12 73.90
N ASN A 68 37.55 -17.26 73.36
CA ASN A 68 38.38 -17.29 72.17
C ASN A 68 37.59 -16.91 70.90
N VAL A 69 37.71 -15.65 70.47
CA VAL A 69 36.97 -15.08 69.33
C VAL A 69 37.24 -15.83 68.01
N GLU A 70 38.48 -16.22 67.74
CA GLU A 70 38.85 -16.94 66.52
C GLU A 70 38.24 -18.36 66.48
N ALA A 71 38.19 -19.05 67.64
CA ALA A 71 37.55 -20.35 67.76
C ALA A 71 36.01 -20.26 67.67
N LEU A 72 35.39 -19.22 68.23
CA LEU A 72 33.94 -18.95 68.12
C LEU A 72 33.54 -18.72 66.66
N ILE A 73 34.27 -17.86 65.94
CA ILE A 73 34.04 -17.60 64.51
C ILE A 73 34.28 -18.87 63.68
N GLY A 74 35.39 -19.58 63.92
CA GLY A 74 35.72 -20.81 63.23
C GLY A 74 34.65 -21.90 63.40
N LYS A 75 34.12 -22.06 64.63
CA LYS A 75 33.00 -22.96 64.95
C LYS A 75 31.72 -22.52 64.23
N GLY A 76 31.40 -21.23 64.27
CA GLY A 76 30.23 -20.65 63.59
C GLY A 76 30.25 -20.93 62.09
N ILE A 77 31.38 -20.73 61.41
CA ILE A 77 31.54 -21.01 59.97
C ILE A 77 31.33 -22.50 59.68
N CYS A 78 31.86 -23.39 60.51
CA CYS A 78 31.66 -24.84 60.34
C CYS A 78 30.21 -25.28 60.54
N LEU A 79 29.47 -24.64 61.45
CA LEU A 79 28.04 -24.87 61.68
C LEU A 79 27.19 -24.32 60.54
N GLN A 80 27.53 -23.13 60.03
CA GLN A 80 26.87 -22.53 58.87
C GLN A 80 27.04 -23.42 57.62
N ALA A 81 28.26 -23.94 57.38
CA ALA A 81 28.53 -24.88 56.30
C ALA A 81 27.80 -26.24 56.44
N GLN A 82 27.37 -26.60 57.65
CA GLN A 82 26.56 -27.80 57.95
C GLN A 82 25.05 -27.51 57.98
N SER A 83 24.62 -26.34 57.50
CA SER A 83 23.20 -25.92 57.48
C SER A 83 22.57 -25.87 58.88
N LEU A 84 23.34 -25.45 59.90
CA LEU A 84 22.86 -25.20 61.27
C LEU A 84 22.92 -23.69 61.60
N PRO A 85 22.08 -22.84 60.98
CA PRO A 85 22.20 -21.38 61.03
C PRO A 85 21.97 -20.80 62.43
N ARG A 86 21.03 -21.35 63.22
CA ARG A 86 20.78 -20.86 64.59
C ARG A 86 21.98 -21.03 65.50
N GLN A 87 22.58 -22.21 65.49
CA GLN A 87 23.77 -22.50 66.31
C GLN A 87 25.00 -21.71 65.81
N ALA A 88 25.09 -21.48 64.50
CA ALA A 88 26.11 -20.61 63.93
C ALA A 88 25.93 -19.16 64.38
N LEU A 89 24.71 -18.63 64.33
CA LEU A 89 24.36 -17.28 64.78
C LEU A 89 24.66 -17.09 66.27
N ASP A 90 24.38 -18.09 67.10
CA ASP A 90 24.76 -18.07 68.52
C ASP A 90 26.28 -17.92 68.68
N CYS A 91 27.07 -18.71 67.94
CA CYS A 91 28.53 -18.64 67.97
C CYS A 91 29.06 -17.27 67.52
N PHE A 92 28.50 -16.69 66.45
CA PHE A 92 28.90 -15.38 65.97
C PHE A 92 28.46 -14.25 66.90
N THR A 93 27.26 -14.35 67.50
CA THR A 93 26.76 -13.36 68.46
C THR A 93 27.59 -13.38 69.74
N GLU A 94 27.98 -14.55 70.23
CA GLU A 94 28.93 -14.66 71.34
C GLU A 94 30.31 -14.08 70.96
N ALA A 95 30.80 -14.32 69.74
CA ALA A 95 32.04 -13.69 69.26
C ALA A 95 31.96 -12.16 69.24
N VAL A 96 30.81 -11.60 68.83
CA VAL A 96 30.54 -10.14 68.84
C VAL A 96 30.38 -9.60 70.26
N LYS A 97 29.86 -10.36 71.23
CA LYS A 97 29.82 -9.94 72.64
C LYS A 97 31.22 -9.79 73.23
N VAL A 98 32.13 -10.69 72.86
CA VAL A 98 33.52 -10.67 73.34
C VAL A 98 34.35 -9.61 72.61
N ASP A 99 34.19 -9.50 71.28
CA ASP A 99 34.84 -8.47 70.46
C ASP A 99 33.80 -7.75 69.58
N PRO A 100 33.20 -6.65 70.09
CA PRO A 100 32.16 -5.90 69.37
C PRO A 100 32.62 -5.25 68.06
N LYS A 101 33.93 -5.19 67.81
CA LYS A 101 34.51 -4.64 66.58
C LYS A 101 35.02 -5.73 65.64
N ASN A 102 34.63 -6.98 65.85
CA ASN A 102 35.02 -8.06 64.95
C ASN A 102 34.23 -8.03 63.63
N ALA A 103 34.84 -7.48 62.57
CA ALA A 103 34.20 -7.37 61.27
C ALA A 103 33.81 -8.72 60.65
N CYS A 104 34.59 -9.78 60.89
CA CYS A 104 34.31 -11.12 60.38
C CYS A 104 33.05 -11.71 61.02
N ALA A 105 32.95 -11.69 62.36
CA ALA A 105 31.77 -12.19 63.08
C ALA A 105 30.50 -11.41 62.69
N LEU A 106 30.57 -10.06 62.64
CA LEU A 106 29.45 -9.21 62.25
C LEU A 106 28.98 -9.48 60.80
N THR A 107 29.91 -9.71 59.88
CA THR A 107 29.57 -10.07 58.49
C THR A 107 28.87 -11.42 58.42
N HIS A 108 29.33 -12.43 59.16
CA HIS A 108 28.66 -13.73 59.19
C HIS A 108 27.28 -13.69 59.87
N CYS A 109 27.07 -12.84 60.89
CA CYS A 109 25.71 -12.57 61.39
C CYS A 109 24.82 -11.98 60.29
N GLY A 110 25.31 -11.00 59.54
CA GLY A 110 24.59 -10.40 58.42
C GLY A 110 24.24 -11.40 57.32
N MET A 111 25.11 -12.39 57.05
CA MET A 111 24.85 -13.45 56.07
C MET A 111 23.65 -14.31 56.50
N ILE A 112 23.62 -14.72 57.77
CA ILE A 112 22.52 -15.52 58.31
C ILE A 112 21.21 -14.72 58.30
N TYR A 113 21.23 -13.45 58.72
CA TYR A 113 20.03 -12.61 58.65
C TYR A 113 19.50 -12.46 57.22
N LYS A 114 20.40 -12.26 56.25
CA LYS A 114 20.03 -12.20 54.83
C LYS A 114 19.39 -13.50 54.36
N ASP A 115 20.01 -14.65 54.67
CA ASP A 115 19.53 -15.98 54.27
C ASP A 115 18.15 -16.30 54.89
N GLU A 116 17.86 -15.77 56.08
CA GLU A 116 16.56 -15.88 56.75
C GLU A 116 15.53 -14.83 56.27
N GLY A 117 15.91 -13.90 55.39
CA GLY A 117 15.04 -12.85 54.83
C GLY A 117 14.96 -11.56 55.66
N HIS A 118 15.73 -11.46 56.73
CA HIS A 118 15.83 -10.28 57.61
C HIS A 118 16.80 -9.24 57.02
N LEU A 119 16.39 -8.59 55.94
CA LEU A 119 17.26 -7.70 55.15
C LEU A 119 17.71 -6.43 55.91
N VAL A 120 16.88 -5.90 56.80
CA VAL A 120 17.20 -4.68 57.58
C VAL A 120 18.28 -5.01 58.61
N GLU A 121 18.09 -6.09 59.37
CA GLU A 121 19.03 -6.59 60.36
C GLU A 121 20.36 -7.02 59.71
N ALA A 122 20.29 -7.61 58.52
CA ALA A 122 21.47 -7.92 57.71
C ALA A 122 22.25 -6.65 57.33
N ALA A 123 21.57 -5.62 56.81
CA ALA A 123 22.20 -4.35 56.44
C ALA A 123 22.86 -3.67 57.66
N GLU A 124 22.19 -3.66 58.82
CA GLU A 124 22.77 -3.13 60.06
C GLU A 124 24.03 -3.89 60.50
N ALA A 125 24.01 -5.22 60.41
CA ALA A 125 25.15 -6.06 60.76
C ALA A 125 26.36 -5.79 59.85
N TYR A 126 26.14 -5.66 58.53
CA TYR A 126 27.21 -5.33 57.59
C TYR A 126 27.71 -3.88 57.75
N GLN A 127 26.83 -2.92 58.05
CA GLN A 127 27.22 -1.53 58.33
C GLN A 127 28.11 -1.45 59.58
N LYS A 128 27.77 -2.20 60.63
CA LYS A 128 28.59 -2.35 61.84
C LYS A 128 29.93 -3.00 61.51
N ALA A 129 29.94 -4.06 60.70
CA ALA A 129 31.18 -4.72 60.26
C ALA A 129 32.12 -3.77 59.51
N ARG A 130 31.58 -2.99 58.57
CA ARG A 130 32.33 -1.98 57.79
C ARG A 130 32.84 -0.84 58.66
N SER A 131 32.07 -0.41 59.65
CA SER A 131 32.48 0.64 60.60
C SER A 131 33.61 0.16 61.53
N ALA A 132 33.63 -1.14 61.82
CA ALA A 132 34.63 -1.77 62.67
C ALA A 132 35.96 -1.99 61.94
N ASP A 133 35.91 -2.42 60.66
CA ASP A 133 37.07 -2.52 59.78
C ASP A 133 36.72 -2.08 58.35
N PRO A 134 37.03 -0.83 57.97
CA PRO A 134 36.82 -0.34 56.61
C PRO A 134 37.63 -1.06 55.53
N SER A 135 38.70 -1.78 55.90
CA SER A 135 39.53 -2.55 54.96
C SER A 135 38.96 -3.95 54.65
N TYR A 136 37.94 -4.39 55.40
CA TYR A 136 37.29 -5.68 55.24
C TYR A 136 36.30 -5.66 54.06
N LYS A 137 36.81 -5.90 52.86
CA LYS A 137 36.05 -5.80 51.58
C LYS A 137 34.73 -6.57 51.57
N ALA A 138 34.70 -7.77 52.15
CA ALA A 138 33.51 -8.61 52.18
C ALA A 138 32.30 -7.91 52.84
N ALA A 139 32.52 -7.10 53.89
CA ALA A 139 31.42 -6.36 54.52
C ALA A 139 30.82 -5.30 53.58
N ALA A 140 31.64 -4.61 52.79
CA ALA A 140 31.16 -3.63 51.82
C ALA A 140 30.41 -4.29 50.65
N GLU A 141 30.95 -5.40 50.12
CA GLU A 141 30.32 -6.18 49.05
C GLU A 141 28.94 -6.71 49.48
N PHE A 142 28.84 -7.36 50.64
CA PHE A 142 27.56 -7.89 51.13
C PHE A 142 26.57 -6.80 51.53
N LEU A 143 27.04 -5.65 52.02
CA LEU A 143 26.20 -4.49 52.29
C LEU A 143 25.57 -3.94 50.99
N ALA A 144 26.36 -3.76 49.93
CA ALA A 144 25.84 -3.29 48.64
C ALA A 144 24.79 -4.25 48.04
N ILE A 145 25.02 -5.57 48.16
CA ILE A 145 24.06 -6.60 47.76
C ILE A 145 22.75 -6.45 48.55
N VAL A 146 22.80 -6.41 49.89
CA VAL A 146 21.59 -6.35 50.71
C VAL A 146 20.83 -5.03 50.57
N LEU A 147 21.53 -3.91 50.42
CA LEU A 147 20.88 -2.63 50.13
C LEU A 147 20.14 -2.67 48.79
N THR A 148 20.70 -3.35 47.79
CA THR A 148 20.03 -3.55 46.50
C THR A 148 18.82 -4.46 46.64
N ASP A 149 18.93 -5.58 47.37
CA ASP A 149 17.81 -6.50 47.64
C ASP A 149 16.67 -5.77 48.39
N LEU A 150 17.02 -4.94 49.38
CA LEU A 150 16.08 -4.10 50.12
C LEU A 150 15.40 -3.06 49.21
N GLY A 151 16.18 -2.41 48.33
CA GLY A 151 15.65 -1.47 47.33
C GLY A 151 14.66 -2.13 46.37
N THR A 152 14.94 -3.37 45.95
CA THR A 152 14.02 -4.17 45.12
C THR A 152 12.76 -4.53 45.89
N SER A 153 12.87 -4.95 47.16
CA SER A 153 11.71 -5.24 48.00
C SER A 153 10.82 -4.01 48.21
N LEU A 154 11.40 -2.84 48.43
CA LEU A 154 10.67 -1.58 48.62
C LEU A 154 9.96 -1.13 47.33
N LYS A 155 10.66 -1.22 46.19
CA LYS A 155 10.07 -0.97 44.87
C LYS A 155 8.86 -1.86 44.62
N LEU A 156 8.96 -3.17 44.85
CA LEU A 156 7.87 -4.12 44.67
C LEU A 156 6.70 -3.86 45.64
N ALA A 157 6.96 -3.29 46.82
CA ALA A 157 5.94 -2.85 47.76
C ALA A 157 5.27 -1.50 47.39
N GLY A 158 5.69 -0.86 46.29
CA GLY A 158 5.19 0.43 45.82
C GLY A 158 5.95 1.65 46.36
N ASN A 159 6.90 1.46 47.28
CA ASN A 159 7.72 2.53 47.86
C ASN A 159 8.93 2.81 46.96
N THR A 160 8.66 3.38 45.79
CA THR A 160 9.65 3.55 44.71
C THR A 160 10.78 4.52 45.10
N GLU A 161 10.46 5.63 45.77
CA GLU A 161 11.47 6.62 46.20
C GLU A 161 12.44 6.03 47.23
N ASP A 162 11.93 5.31 48.23
CA ASP A 162 12.75 4.60 49.21
C ASP A 162 13.61 3.53 48.54
N GLY A 163 13.06 2.83 47.53
CA GLY A 163 13.81 1.88 46.72
C GLY A 163 14.99 2.51 45.99
N ILE A 164 14.77 3.66 45.34
CA ILE A 164 15.84 4.45 44.68
C ILE A 164 16.90 4.85 45.70
N GLN A 165 16.49 5.33 46.88
CA GLN A 165 17.43 5.70 47.93
C GLN A 165 18.31 4.52 48.33
N LYS A 166 17.76 3.32 48.49
CA LYS A 166 18.55 2.12 48.82
C LYS A 166 19.51 1.69 47.71
N TYR A 167 19.16 1.86 46.45
CA TYR A 167 20.14 1.64 45.37
C TYR A 167 21.25 2.70 45.36
N CYS A 168 20.94 3.96 45.65
CA CYS A 168 21.96 5.01 45.79
C CYS A 168 22.89 4.73 46.98
N GLU A 169 22.35 4.33 48.13
CA GLU A 169 23.15 3.89 49.29
C GLU A 169 24.07 2.71 48.92
N ALA A 170 23.59 1.74 48.13
CA ALA A 170 24.43 0.64 47.65
C ALA A 170 25.62 1.14 46.81
N LEU A 171 25.43 2.17 45.99
CA LEU A 171 26.49 2.79 45.17
C LEU A 171 27.44 3.69 45.97
N GLU A 172 27.00 4.26 47.08
CA GLU A 172 27.89 4.93 48.05
C GLU A 172 28.79 3.93 48.79
N VAL A 173 28.33 2.69 48.93
CA VAL A 173 29.10 1.59 49.52
C VAL A 173 30.11 1.03 48.52
N ASP A 174 29.65 0.72 47.30
CA ASP A 174 30.47 0.23 46.20
C ASP A 174 30.06 0.90 44.88
N SER A 175 30.88 1.84 44.42
CA SER A 175 30.63 2.60 43.19
C SER A 175 30.74 1.75 41.92
N HIS A 176 31.30 0.54 42.00
CA HIS A 176 31.46 -0.38 40.87
C HIS A 176 30.40 -1.48 40.85
N TYR A 177 29.38 -1.40 41.72
CA TYR A 177 28.35 -2.43 41.84
C TYR A 177 27.29 -2.34 40.73
N ALA A 178 27.56 -3.03 39.61
CA ALA A 178 26.71 -3.05 38.42
C ALA A 178 25.21 -3.35 38.66
N PRO A 179 24.80 -4.29 39.54
CA PRO A 179 23.38 -4.57 39.77
C PRO A 179 22.58 -3.39 40.33
N ALA A 180 23.19 -2.51 41.15
CA ALA A 180 22.51 -1.32 41.65
C ALA A 180 22.26 -0.30 40.53
N TYR A 181 23.24 -0.08 39.64
CA TYR A 181 23.04 0.74 38.44
C TYR A 181 21.96 0.17 37.53
N TYR A 182 21.95 -1.16 37.30
CA TYR A 182 20.93 -1.80 36.48
C TYR A 182 19.52 -1.61 37.07
N ASN A 183 19.35 -1.86 38.37
CA ASN A 183 18.04 -1.72 39.02
C ASN A 183 17.55 -0.27 39.08
N LEU A 184 18.45 0.71 39.25
CA LEU A 184 18.12 2.12 39.04
C LEU A 184 17.63 2.38 37.62
N GLY A 185 18.32 1.82 36.62
CA GLY A 185 17.90 1.91 35.22
C GLY A 185 16.50 1.35 34.98
N VAL A 186 16.16 0.23 35.60
CA VAL A 186 14.81 -0.36 35.54
C VAL A 186 13.76 0.58 36.12
N VAL A 187 14.00 1.10 37.33
CA VAL A 187 13.05 2.01 37.99
C VAL A 187 12.85 3.29 37.18
N TYR A 188 13.93 3.93 36.73
CA TYR A 188 13.81 5.13 35.90
C TYR A 188 13.15 4.86 34.55
N SER A 189 13.33 3.68 33.97
CA SER A 189 12.64 3.27 32.75
C SER A 189 11.13 3.13 32.98
N GLU A 190 10.70 2.55 34.10
CA GLU A 190 9.27 2.46 34.49
C GLU A 190 8.66 3.84 34.77
N MET A 191 9.45 4.77 35.31
CA MET A 191 9.08 6.18 35.46
C MET A 191 9.11 6.98 34.15
N MET A 192 9.39 6.34 33.02
CA MET A 192 9.56 6.97 31.69
C MET A 192 10.70 8.02 31.63
N GLN A 193 11.62 8.01 32.59
CA GLN A 193 12.83 8.85 32.59
C GLN A 193 13.96 8.18 31.81
N PHE A 194 13.75 8.05 30.49
CA PHE A 194 14.58 7.23 29.62
C PHE A 194 16.06 7.65 29.53
N ASP A 195 16.39 8.95 29.61
CA ASP A 195 17.79 9.41 29.56
C ASP A 195 18.58 9.00 30.81
N VAL A 196 17.93 9.10 31.98
CA VAL A 196 18.50 8.66 33.25
C VAL A 196 18.65 7.15 33.26
N ALA A 197 17.63 6.43 32.78
CA ALA A 197 17.66 4.98 32.67
C ALA A 197 18.81 4.49 31.76
N LEU A 198 19.00 5.10 30.59
CA LEU A 198 20.12 4.79 29.69
C LEU A 198 21.46 5.03 30.37
N THR A 199 21.64 6.18 31.03
CA THR A 199 22.86 6.49 31.78
C THR A 199 23.15 5.42 32.84
N CYS A 200 22.13 4.95 33.55
CA CYS A 200 22.23 3.89 34.54
C CYS A 200 22.61 2.55 33.89
N TYR A 201 21.98 2.16 32.78
CA TYR A 201 22.33 0.91 32.09
C TYR A 201 23.72 0.94 31.45
N GLU A 202 24.15 2.08 30.90
CA GLU A 202 25.49 2.27 30.36
C GLU A 202 26.55 2.10 31.46
N LYS A 203 26.33 2.68 32.65
CA LYS A 203 27.19 2.46 33.81
C LYS A 203 27.21 1.01 34.25
N ALA A 204 26.04 0.34 34.31
CA ALA A 204 25.97 -1.08 34.64
C ALA A 204 26.76 -1.95 33.65
N ALA A 205 26.69 -1.63 32.35
CA ALA A 205 27.42 -2.30 31.29
C ALA A 205 28.93 -1.96 31.29
N LEU A 206 29.31 -0.76 31.72
CA LEU A 206 30.71 -0.36 31.88
C LEU A 206 31.39 -1.17 32.99
N GLU A 207 30.73 -1.27 34.15
CA GLU A 207 31.24 -2.01 35.31
C GLU A 207 31.20 -3.53 35.08
N ARG A 208 30.20 -4.01 34.34
CA ARG A 208 30.08 -5.43 33.95
C ARG A 208 29.79 -5.57 32.44
N PRO A 209 30.82 -5.65 31.59
CA PRO A 209 30.65 -5.75 30.13
C PRO A 209 29.92 -6.99 29.60
N LEU A 210 29.72 -8.00 30.44
CA LEU A 210 28.96 -9.23 30.13
C LEU A 210 27.55 -9.20 30.74
N TYR A 211 26.98 -8.02 31.01
CA TYR A 211 25.64 -7.88 31.57
C TYR A 211 24.58 -7.78 30.46
N ALA A 212 24.11 -8.94 29.99
CA ALA A 212 23.23 -9.04 28.81
C ALA A 212 21.90 -8.28 28.97
N GLU A 213 21.31 -8.30 30.16
CA GLU A 213 20.04 -7.65 30.49
C GLU A 213 20.11 -6.13 30.33
N ALA A 214 21.24 -5.51 30.70
CA ALA A 214 21.44 -4.07 30.55
C ALA A 214 21.39 -3.67 29.06
N TYR A 215 22.10 -4.38 28.19
CA TYR A 215 22.05 -4.15 26.75
C TYR A 215 20.66 -4.41 26.17
N CYS A 216 19.95 -5.45 26.60
CA CYS A 216 18.59 -5.71 26.15
C CYS A 216 17.65 -4.54 26.49
N ASN A 217 17.72 -4.02 27.72
CA ASN A 217 16.85 -2.91 28.16
C ASN A 217 17.22 -1.58 27.50
N MET A 218 18.50 -1.30 27.26
CA MET A 218 18.93 -0.17 26.43
C MET A 218 18.33 -0.25 25.02
N GLY A 219 18.39 -1.45 24.41
CA GLY A 219 17.80 -1.68 23.09
C GLY A 219 16.30 -1.41 23.04
N VAL A 220 15.56 -1.76 24.09
CA VAL A 220 14.12 -1.47 24.19
C VAL A 220 13.87 0.04 24.22
N ILE A 221 14.65 0.79 25.00
CA ILE A 221 14.52 2.26 25.06
C ILE A 221 14.82 2.89 23.70
N TYR A 222 15.94 2.52 23.05
CA TYR A 222 16.28 3.04 21.72
C TYR A 222 15.20 2.72 20.69
N LYS A 223 14.63 1.51 20.71
CA LYS A 223 13.52 1.13 19.83
C LYS A 223 12.30 2.04 20.04
N ASN A 224 11.93 2.30 21.31
CA ASN A 224 10.80 3.16 21.64
C ASN A 224 11.03 4.63 21.25
N ARG A 225 12.29 5.06 21.12
CA ARG A 225 12.68 6.38 20.56
C ARG A 225 12.70 6.41 19.02
N GLY A 226 12.55 5.27 18.35
CA GLY A 226 12.71 5.14 16.90
C GLY A 226 14.17 5.07 16.43
N GLU A 227 15.12 4.94 17.35
CA GLU A 227 16.56 4.80 17.08
C GLU A 227 16.91 3.34 16.81
N LEU A 228 16.40 2.82 15.68
CA LEU A 228 16.44 1.38 15.36
C LEU A 228 17.86 0.80 15.23
N ASP A 229 18.80 1.55 14.67
CA ASP A 229 20.19 1.09 14.52
C ASP A 229 20.89 0.91 15.88
N ALA A 230 20.67 1.85 16.81
CA ALA A 230 21.19 1.77 18.18
C ALA A 230 20.54 0.61 18.94
N ALA A 231 19.23 0.40 18.75
CA ALA A 231 18.52 -0.74 19.32
C ALA A 231 19.09 -2.08 18.85
N ILE A 232 19.29 -2.24 17.53
CA ILE A 232 19.87 -3.42 16.91
C ILE A 232 21.29 -3.68 17.44
N ALA A 233 22.12 -2.64 17.56
CA ALA A 233 23.47 -2.78 18.13
C ALA A 233 23.45 -3.28 19.58
N CYS A 234 22.50 -2.80 20.39
CA CYS A 234 22.32 -3.25 21.76
C CYS A 234 21.86 -4.71 21.82
N TYR A 235 20.90 -5.12 20.98
CA TYR A 235 20.45 -6.52 20.92
C TYR A 235 21.54 -7.46 20.40
N ASP A 236 22.31 -7.04 19.40
CA ASP A 236 23.43 -7.81 18.88
C ASP A 236 24.50 -8.04 19.97
N ARG A 237 24.78 -7.00 20.77
CA ARG A 237 25.67 -7.11 21.93
C ARG A 237 25.11 -8.07 22.99
N CYS A 238 23.82 -7.96 23.30
CA CYS A 238 23.12 -8.88 24.21
C CYS A 238 23.22 -10.34 23.74
N LEU A 239 22.94 -10.61 22.47
CA LEU A 239 22.96 -11.95 21.88
C LEU A 239 24.37 -12.51 21.68
N THR A 240 25.38 -11.64 21.54
CA THR A 240 26.79 -12.05 21.58
C THR A 240 27.18 -12.58 22.96
N ILE A 241 26.66 -11.96 24.03
CA ILE A 241 26.92 -12.37 25.42
C ILE A 241 26.08 -13.60 25.79
N SER A 242 24.80 -13.60 25.42
CA SER A 242 23.85 -14.68 25.71
C SER A 242 23.05 -15.04 24.43
N PRO A 243 23.56 -15.98 23.61
CA PRO A 243 22.92 -16.35 22.34
C PRO A 243 21.51 -16.94 22.47
N ASN A 244 21.12 -17.42 23.64
CA ASN A 244 19.80 -17.99 23.93
C ASN A 244 18.86 -17.00 24.64
N PHE A 245 19.17 -15.70 24.61
CA PHE A 245 18.31 -14.67 25.21
C PHE A 245 17.07 -14.41 24.33
N GLU A 246 16.02 -15.20 24.53
CA GLU A 246 14.82 -15.22 23.66
C GLU A 246 14.12 -13.85 23.56
N ILE A 247 14.06 -13.08 24.64
CA ILE A 247 13.47 -11.72 24.62
C ILE A 247 14.25 -10.80 23.66
N ALA A 248 15.58 -10.89 23.63
CA ALA A 248 16.43 -10.10 22.76
C ALA A 248 16.33 -10.55 21.30
N LYS A 249 16.19 -11.86 21.03
CA LYS A 249 15.89 -12.37 19.67
C LYS A 249 14.56 -11.82 19.14
N ASN A 250 13.52 -11.85 19.98
CA ASN A 250 12.21 -11.32 19.61
C ASN A 250 12.26 -9.81 19.35
N ASN A 251 12.87 -9.05 20.26
CA ASN A 251 13.01 -7.60 20.10
C ASN A 251 13.89 -7.21 18.90
N MET A 252 14.93 -8.00 18.61
CA MET A 252 15.76 -7.87 17.40
C MET A 252 14.93 -8.10 16.14
N ALA A 253 14.08 -9.13 16.10
CA ALA A 253 13.21 -9.39 14.95
C ALA A 253 12.21 -8.23 14.71
N ILE A 254 11.64 -7.67 15.78
CA ILE A 254 10.75 -6.50 15.70
C ILE A 254 11.53 -5.29 15.14
N ALA A 255 12.67 -4.94 15.74
CA ALA A 255 13.47 -3.79 15.31
C ALA A 255 13.97 -3.90 13.86
N LEU A 256 14.37 -5.10 13.41
CA LEU A 256 14.73 -5.36 12.02
C LEU A 256 13.54 -5.22 11.07
N THR A 257 12.34 -5.61 11.50
CA THR A 257 11.12 -5.46 10.71
C THR A 257 10.72 -3.98 10.58
N ASP A 258 10.81 -3.22 11.67
CA ASP A 258 10.56 -1.78 11.64
C ASP A 258 11.58 -1.07 10.72
N LEU A 259 12.85 -1.45 10.80
CA LEU A 259 13.92 -0.88 9.95
C LEU A 259 13.71 -1.25 8.48
N GLY A 260 13.36 -2.51 8.20
CA GLY A 260 13.03 -2.96 6.85
C GLY A 260 11.86 -2.17 6.25
N THR A 261 10.86 -1.86 7.06
CA THR A 261 9.71 -1.06 6.65
C THR A 261 10.08 0.38 6.35
N LYS A 262 10.91 0.99 7.20
CA LYS A 262 11.45 2.34 6.97
C LYS A 262 12.22 2.41 5.65
N VAL A 263 13.16 1.50 5.42
CA VAL A 263 14.00 1.47 4.20
C VAL A 263 13.19 1.18 2.95
N LYS A 264 12.18 0.31 3.03
CA LYS A 264 11.23 0.07 1.93
C LYS A 264 10.48 1.35 1.56
N ILE A 265 9.98 2.10 2.55
CA ILE A 265 9.28 3.37 2.33
C ILE A 265 10.21 4.44 1.73
N GLU A 266 11.49 4.44 2.07
CA GLU A 266 12.52 5.30 1.47
C GLU A 266 12.86 4.91 0.01
N GLY A 267 12.38 3.76 -0.46
CA GLY A 267 12.42 3.32 -1.85
C GLY A 267 13.32 2.12 -2.14
N ASP A 268 14.09 1.63 -1.16
CA ASP A 268 14.95 0.44 -1.33
C ASP A 268 14.23 -0.82 -0.84
N ILE A 269 13.34 -1.34 -1.69
CA ILE A 269 12.54 -2.53 -1.41
C ILE A 269 13.43 -3.77 -1.20
N ASN A 270 14.54 -3.89 -1.94
CA ASN A 270 15.44 -5.05 -1.85
C ASN A 270 16.14 -5.11 -0.49
N GLN A 271 16.60 -3.96 0.00
CA GLN A 271 17.19 -3.87 1.33
C GLN A 271 16.13 -4.11 2.43
N GLY A 272 14.90 -3.63 2.25
CA GLY A 272 13.76 -3.97 3.11
C GLY A 272 13.54 -5.48 3.23
N VAL A 273 13.51 -6.20 2.09
CA VAL A 273 13.41 -7.66 2.03
C VAL A 273 14.55 -8.36 2.77
N ALA A 274 15.78 -7.85 2.65
CA ALA A 274 16.93 -8.40 3.37
C ALA A 274 16.76 -8.29 4.89
N TYR A 275 16.27 -7.15 5.39
CA TYR A 275 16.00 -6.97 6.81
C TYR A 275 14.86 -7.85 7.32
N TYR A 276 13.77 -8.00 6.59
CA TYR A 276 12.68 -8.90 7.00
C TYR A 276 13.13 -10.37 7.05
N LYS A 277 13.95 -10.83 6.09
CA LYS A 277 14.55 -12.18 6.14
C LYS A 277 15.46 -12.34 7.35
N LYS A 278 16.25 -11.31 7.68
CA LYS A 278 17.09 -11.30 8.88
C LYS A 278 16.25 -11.32 10.15
N ALA A 279 15.10 -10.65 10.19
CA ALA A 279 14.17 -10.74 11.32
C ALA A 279 13.68 -12.18 11.54
N LEU A 280 13.32 -12.88 10.46
CA LEU A 280 12.88 -14.28 10.51
C LEU A 280 13.98 -15.27 10.92
N PHE A 281 15.26 -14.90 10.80
CA PHE A 281 16.35 -15.70 11.37
C PHE A 281 16.32 -15.69 12.91
N TYR A 282 15.96 -14.56 13.54
CA TYR A 282 15.86 -14.45 14.99
C TYR A 282 14.52 -14.96 15.53
N ASN A 283 13.43 -14.73 14.80
CA ASN A 283 12.11 -15.26 15.13
C ASN A 283 11.41 -15.78 13.86
N TRP A 284 11.53 -17.09 13.64
CA TRP A 284 11.08 -17.77 12.42
C TRP A 284 9.56 -17.85 12.27
N HIS A 285 8.79 -17.62 13.33
CA HIS A 285 7.33 -17.61 13.31
C HIS A 285 6.76 -16.19 13.50
N TYR A 286 7.55 -15.15 13.20
CA TYR A 286 7.10 -13.76 13.34
C TYR A 286 6.22 -13.34 12.16
N ALA A 287 4.90 -13.37 12.39
CA ALA A 287 3.88 -13.13 11.36
C ALA A 287 3.99 -11.74 10.69
N ASP A 288 4.34 -10.68 11.44
CA ASP A 288 4.42 -9.33 10.87
C ASP A 288 5.56 -9.20 9.85
N ALA A 289 6.71 -9.84 10.12
CA ALA A 289 7.82 -9.89 9.16
C ALA A 289 7.43 -10.67 7.89
N MET A 290 6.66 -11.75 8.04
CA MET A 290 6.13 -12.52 6.90
C MET A 290 5.13 -11.68 6.09
N TYR A 291 4.19 -11.01 6.75
CA TYR A 291 3.23 -10.13 6.08
C TYR A 291 3.96 -9.03 5.30
N ASN A 292 4.94 -8.37 5.92
CA ASN A 292 5.72 -7.31 5.27
C ASN A 292 6.59 -7.82 4.12
N LEU A 293 7.11 -9.06 4.18
CA LEU A 293 7.72 -9.73 3.03
C LEU A 293 6.71 -9.95 1.91
N GLY A 294 5.49 -10.39 2.24
CA GLY A 294 4.39 -10.53 1.29
C GLY A 294 4.10 -9.21 0.56
N VAL A 295 4.04 -8.11 1.31
CA VAL A 295 3.87 -6.75 0.76
C VAL A 295 5.03 -6.38 -0.16
N ALA A 296 6.28 -6.55 0.28
CA ALA A 296 7.46 -6.19 -0.51
C ALA A 296 7.55 -6.99 -1.82
N TYR A 297 7.30 -8.30 -1.78
CA TYR A 297 7.27 -9.11 -3.01
C TYR A 297 6.11 -8.73 -3.94
N GLY A 298 4.95 -8.34 -3.38
CA GLY A 298 3.83 -7.81 -4.15
C GLY A 298 4.19 -6.53 -4.89
N GLU A 299 4.88 -5.60 -4.24
CA GLU A 299 5.40 -4.37 -4.88
C GLU A 299 6.45 -4.65 -5.96
N MET A 300 7.23 -5.73 -5.81
CA MET A 300 8.17 -6.23 -6.83
C MET A 300 7.48 -7.03 -7.94
N LEU A 301 6.16 -7.18 -7.92
CA LEU A 301 5.36 -8.01 -8.84
C LEU A 301 5.74 -9.51 -8.81
N ASN A 302 6.41 -9.98 -7.76
CA ASN A 302 6.70 -11.38 -7.50
C ASN A 302 5.55 -12.01 -6.71
N PHE A 303 4.42 -12.19 -7.40
CA PHE A 303 3.16 -12.60 -6.79
C PHE A 303 3.21 -14.01 -6.19
N GLU A 304 4.03 -14.93 -6.73
CA GLU A 304 4.23 -16.28 -6.17
C GLU A 304 4.77 -16.20 -4.76
N MET A 305 5.85 -15.43 -4.55
CA MET A 305 6.45 -15.26 -3.23
C MET A 305 5.54 -14.46 -2.30
N ALA A 306 4.82 -13.46 -2.83
CA ALA A 306 3.87 -12.68 -2.04
C ALA A 306 2.76 -13.58 -1.44
N ILE A 307 2.18 -14.48 -2.25
CA ILE A 307 1.16 -15.44 -1.80
C ILE A 307 1.72 -16.32 -0.68
N VAL A 308 2.89 -16.93 -0.89
CA VAL A 308 3.53 -17.80 0.12
C VAL A 308 3.70 -17.09 1.46
N PHE A 309 4.20 -15.85 1.45
CA PHE A 309 4.45 -15.12 2.68
C PHE A 309 3.17 -14.59 3.35
N TYR A 310 2.12 -14.26 2.60
CA TYR A 310 0.82 -13.97 3.19
C TYR A 310 0.15 -15.20 3.80
N GLU A 311 0.22 -16.36 3.14
CA GLU A 311 -0.30 -17.63 3.67
C GLU A 311 0.46 -18.05 4.94
N LEU A 312 1.78 -17.88 4.98
CA LEU A 312 2.59 -18.08 6.19
C LEU A 312 2.22 -17.10 7.30
N ALA A 313 2.04 -15.81 6.97
CA ALA A 313 1.60 -14.82 7.96
C ALA A 313 0.24 -15.20 8.57
N LEU A 314 -0.70 -15.69 7.75
CA LEU A 314 -2.01 -16.19 8.21
C LEU A 314 -1.92 -17.48 9.02
N HIS A 315 -0.97 -18.36 8.70
CA HIS A 315 -0.73 -19.58 9.48
C HIS A 315 -0.34 -19.26 10.92
N PHE A 316 0.58 -18.32 11.13
CA PHE A 316 1.05 -17.92 12.46
C PHE A 316 0.17 -16.86 13.12
N ASN A 317 -0.55 -16.05 12.34
CA ASN A 317 -1.55 -15.09 12.81
C ASN A 317 -2.84 -15.16 11.97
N PRO A 318 -3.79 -16.05 12.32
CA PRO A 318 -5.05 -16.19 11.60
C PRO A 318 -5.96 -14.97 11.63
N ARG A 319 -5.63 -13.94 12.42
CA ARG A 319 -6.40 -12.69 12.56
C ARG A 319 -5.81 -11.52 11.76
N CYS A 320 -4.89 -11.77 10.81
CA CYS A 320 -4.35 -10.74 9.94
C CYS A 320 -5.31 -10.44 8.76
N ALA A 321 -6.26 -9.53 8.95
CA ALA A 321 -7.22 -9.14 7.92
C ALA A 321 -6.53 -8.50 6.69
N GLU A 322 -5.42 -7.80 6.91
CA GLU A 322 -4.60 -7.15 5.89
C GLU A 322 -3.98 -8.16 4.92
N ALA A 323 -3.48 -9.29 5.43
CA ALA A 323 -2.95 -10.38 4.59
C ALA A 323 -4.04 -10.98 3.70
N CYS A 324 -5.23 -11.24 4.27
CA CYS A 324 -6.38 -11.72 3.50
C CYS A 324 -6.79 -10.72 2.41
N ASN A 325 -6.87 -9.43 2.72
CA ASN A 325 -7.17 -8.40 1.71
C ASN A 325 -6.13 -8.41 0.58
N ASN A 326 -4.84 -8.43 0.90
CA ASN A 326 -3.79 -8.37 -0.13
C ASN A 326 -3.73 -9.65 -0.97
N LEU A 327 -4.01 -10.82 -0.39
CA LEU A 327 -4.22 -12.06 -1.15
C LEU A 327 -5.39 -11.93 -2.11
N GLY A 328 -6.51 -11.36 -1.65
CA GLY A 328 -7.68 -11.09 -2.48
C GLY A 328 -7.35 -10.19 -3.69
N VAL A 329 -6.50 -9.18 -3.50
CA VAL A 329 -6.03 -8.31 -4.58
C VAL A 329 -5.23 -9.11 -5.61
N ILE A 330 -4.28 -9.93 -5.17
CA ILE A 330 -3.47 -10.77 -6.07
C ILE A 330 -4.35 -11.77 -6.85
N TYR A 331 -5.30 -12.43 -6.18
CA TYR A 331 -6.20 -13.36 -6.85
C TYR A 331 -7.11 -12.69 -7.86
N LYS A 332 -7.60 -11.47 -7.56
CA LYS A 332 -8.35 -10.65 -8.53
C LYS A 332 -7.50 -10.33 -9.76
N ASP A 333 -6.25 -9.92 -9.57
CA ASP A 333 -5.34 -9.57 -10.66
C ASP A 333 -4.95 -10.80 -11.52
N ARG A 334 -5.00 -12.00 -10.93
CA ARG A 334 -4.87 -13.29 -11.63
C ARG A 334 -6.17 -13.81 -12.23
N ASP A 335 -7.22 -12.99 -12.26
CA ASP A 335 -8.56 -13.32 -12.79
C ASP A 335 -9.25 -14.49 -12.04
N ASN A 336 -8.81 -14.80 -10.82
CA ASN A 336 -9.44 -15.78 -9.94
C ASN A 336 -10.39 -15.06 -8.98
N LEU A 337 -11.52 -14.60 -9.53
CA LEU A 337 -12.49 -13.80 -8.79
C LEU A 337 -13.11 -14.54 -7.60
N ASP A 338 -13.30 -15.86 -7.69
CA ASP A 338 -13.89 -16.66 -6.60
C ASP A 338 -12.99 -16.69 -5.37
N LYS A 339 -11.69 -16.97 -5.56
CA LYS A 339 -10.71 -16.89 -4.47
C LYS A 339 -10.56 -15.47 -3.93
N ALA A 340 -10.65 -14.46 -4.79
CA ALA A 340 -10.62 -13.07 -4.34
C ALA A 340 -11.78 -12.76 -3.40
N VAL A 341 -13.01 -13.17 -3.74
CA VAL A 341 -14.19 -13.04 -2.89
C VAL A 341 -14.00 -13.75 -1.55
N GLU A 342 -13.51 -15.00 -1.56
CA GLU A 342 -13.23 -15.76 -0.33
C GLU A 342 -12.25 -15.02 0.58
N CYS A 343 -11.15 -14.51 0.03
CA CYS A 343 -10.14 -13.76 0.77
C CYS A 343 -10.71 -12.47 1.37
N TYR A 344 -11.50 -11.69 0.60
CA TYR A 344 -12.13 -10.48 1.13
C TYR A 344 -13.18 -10.80 2.20
N GLN A 345 -13.98 -11.85 2.02
CA GLN A 345 -14.94 -12.28 3.03
C GLN A 345 -14.24 -12.74 4.32
N MET A 346 -13.11 -13.45 4.21
CA MET A 346 -12.29 -13.80 5.37
C MET A 346 -11.76 -12.56 6.07
N ALA A 347 -11.22 -11.57 5.33
CA ALA A 347 -10.80 -10.29 5.90
C ALA A 347 -11.93 -9.58 6.65
N LEU A 348 -13.15 -9.59 6.10
CA LEU A 348 -14.34 -8.98 6.70
C LEU A 348 -14.89 -9.77 7.89
N SER A 349 -14.69 -11.08 7.94
CA SER A 349 -15.03 -11.90 9.12
C SER A 349 -14.15 -11.55 10.33
N ILE A 350 -12.92 -11.12 10.08
CA ILE A 350 -11.96 -10.67 11.10
C ILE A 350 -12.22 -9.20 11.45
N LYS A 351 -12.39 -8.35 10.43
CA LYS A 351 -12.58 -6.89 10.56
C LYS A 351 -13.78 -6.43 9.72
N PRO A 352 -15.00 -6.42 10.29
CA PRO A 352 -16.24 -6.12 9.53
C PRO A 352 -16.28 -4.74 8.87
N ASN A 353 -15.64 -3.73 9.48
CA ASN A 353 -15.57 -2.35 8.98
C ASN A 353 -14.27 -2.06 8.21
N PHE A 354 -13.66 -3.08 7.57
CA PHE A 354 -12.44 -2.88 6.80
C PHE A 354 -12.75 -2.25 5.43
N SER A 355 -12.66 -0.92 5.34
CA SER A 355 -13.09 -0.17 4.16
C SER A 355 -12.41 -0.62 2.86
N GLN A 356 -11.11 -0.98 2.90
CA GLN A 356 -10.38 -1.51 1.75
C GLN A 356 -11.00 -2.80 1.23
N SER A 357 -11.21 -3.81 2.09
CA SER A 357 -11.82 -5.09 1.70
C SER A 357 -13.27 -4.93 1.22
N LEU A 358 -14.05 -4.06 1.86
CA LEU A 358 -15.43 -3.76 1.43
C LEU A 358 -15.45 -3.16 0.02
N ASN A 359 -14.60 -2.16 -0.23
CA ASN A 359 -14.47 -1.56 -1.56
C ASN A 359 -13.99 -2.59 -2.60
N ASN A 360 -12.96 -3.37 -2.28
CA ASN A 360 -12.40 -4.35 -3.19
C ASN A 360 -13.39 -5.47 -3.53
N LEU A 361 -14.18 -5.92 -2.55
CA LEU A 361 -15.27 -6.86 -2.77
C LEU A 361 -16.36 -6.24 -3.65
N GLY A 362 -16.68 -4.96 -3.42
CA GLY A 362 -17.59 -4.20 -4.28
C GLY A 362 -17.12 -4.16 -5.73
N VAL A 363 -15.84 -3.88 -5.97
CA VAL A 363 -15.22 -3.91 -7.30
C VAL A 363 -15.33 -5.28 -7.96
N VAL A 364 -15.06 -6.37 -7.22
CA VAL A 364 -15.22 -7.73 -7.77
C VAL A 364 -16.67 -8.01 -8.14
N TYR A 365 -17.63 -7.59 -7.31
CA TYR A 365 -19.05 -7.71 -7.64
C TYR A 365 -19.46 -6.88 -8.86
N THR A 366 -18.87 -5.70 -9.07
CA THR A 366 -19.04 -4.92 -10.31
C THR A 366 -18.58 -5.73 -11.53
N VAL A 367 -17.39 -6.35 -11.46
CA VAL A 367 -16.87 -7.19 -12.54
C VAL A 367 -17.77 -8.41 -12.81
N GLN A 368 -18.34 -9.01 -11.77
CA GLN A 368 -19.29 -10.11 -11.86
C GLN A 368 -20.71 -9.70 -12.29
N GLY A 369 -20.99 -8.41 -12.51
CA GLY A 369 -22.32 -7.90 -12.88
C GLY A 369 -23.32 -7.84 -11.73
N LYS A 370 -22.90 -8.10 -10.49
CA LYS A 370 -23.75 -8.06 -9.27
C LYS A 370 -23.84 -6.63 -8.75
N MET A 371 -24.51 -5.76 -9.49
CA MET A 371 -24.43 -4.30 -9.28
C MET A 371 -25.02 -3.84 -7.94
N ASP A 372 -26.13 -4.43 -7.47
CA ASP A 372 -26.71 -4.09 -6.15
C ASP A 372 -25.79 -4.51 -4.99
N ALA A 373 -25.21 -5.71 -5.08
CA ALA A 373 -24.25 -6.19 -4.09
C ALA A 373 -22.99 -5.31 -4.09
N ALA A 374 -22.53 -4.87 -5.27
CA ALA A 374 -21.41 -3.95 -5.41
C ALA A 374 -21.69 -2.61 -4.73
N ALA A 375 -22.85 -1.99 -5.01
CA ALA A 375 -23.27 -0.73 -4.40
C ALA A 375 -23.27 -0.84 -2.87
N SER A 376 -23.92 -1.88 -2.35
CA SER A 376 -24.01 -2.12 -0.90
C SER A 376 -22.63 -2.25 -0.24
N MET A 377 -21.69 -2.95 -0.86
CA MET A 377 -20.34 -3.10 -0.29
C MET A 377 -19.55 -1.78 -0.33
N ILE A 378 -19.64 -1.02 -1.42
CA ILE A 378 -18.95 0.27 -1.55
C ILE A 378 -19.55 1.31 -0.58
N GLU A 379 -20.88 1.36 -0.43
CA GLU A 379 -21.55 2.23 0.53
C GLU A 379 -21.14 1.90 1.97
N LYS A 380 -21.04 0.61 2.32
CA LYS A 380 -20.49 0.19 3.62
C LYS A 380 -19.03 0.61 3.79
N ALA A 381 -18.21 0.57 2.73
CA ALA A 381 -16.84 1.05 2.78
C ALA A 381 -16.78 2.55 3.11
N ILE A 382 -17.67 3.35 2.50
CA ILE A 382 -17.79 4.79 2.76
C ILE A 382 -18.29 5.06 4.18
N LEU A 383 -19.26 4.30 4.68
CA LEU A 383 -19.72 4.42 6.06
C LEU A 383 -18.61 4.08 7.07
N ALA A 384 -17.80 3.06 6.78
CA ALA A 384 -16.67 2.67 7.61
C ALA A 384 -15.53 3.71 7.58
N ASN A 385 -15.28 4.33 6.43
CA ASN A 385 -14.32 5.42 6.28
C ASN A 385 -14.82 6.50 5.30
N PRO A 386 -15.43 7.58 5.79
CA PRO A 386 -15.94 8.69 4.96
C PRO A 386 -14.87 9.49 4.21
N THR A 387 -13.58 9.26 4.51
CA THR A 387 -12.44 9.88 3.81
C THR A 387 -11.76 8.93 2.84
N TYR A 388 -12.37 7.77 2.54
CA TYR A 388 -11.81 6.82 1.59
C TYR A 388 -12.17 7.23 0.14
N ALA A 389 -11.34 8.10 -0.45
CA ALA A 389 -11.57 8.69 -1.77
C ALA A 389 -11.86 7.65 -2.86
N GLU A 390 -11.13 6.53 -2.88
CA GLU A 390 -11.27 5.49 -3.91
C GLU A 390 -12.67 4.85 -3.93
N ALA A 391 -13.31 4.68 -2.77
CA ALA A 391 -14.67 4.15 -2.70
C ALA A 391 -15.69 5.06 -3.41
N TYR A 392 -15.53 6.39 -3.32
CA TYR A 392 -16.36 7.33 -4.05
C TYR A 392 -16.14 7.28 -5.56
N ASN A 393 -14.90 7.09 -6.01
CA ASN A 393 -14.63 6.86 -7.44
C ASN A 393 -15.33 5.59 -7.93
N ASN A 394 -15.24 4.49 -7.18
CA ASN A 394 -15.82 3.21 -7.57
C ASN A 394 -17.36 3.24 -7.54
N LEU A 395 -17.94 3.98 -6.59
CA LEU A 395 -19.37 4.28 -6.56
C LEU A 395 -19.80 5.08 -7.79
N GLY A 396 -19.00 6.08 -8.18
CA GLY A 396 -19.22 6.87 -9.40
C GLY A 396 -19.22 6.01 -10.66
N VAL A 397 -18.28 5.05 -10.77
CA VAL A 397 -18.24 4.07 -11.87
C VAL A 397 -19.53 3.25 -11.90
N LEU A 398 -19.97 2.76 -10.74
CA LEU A 398 -21.18 1.97 -10.64
C LEU A 398 -22.43 2.76 -11.05
N TYR A 399 -22.57 4.02 -10.61
CA TYR A 399 -23.68 4.87 -11.02
C TYR A 399 -23.67 5.21 -12.51
N ARG A 400 -22.48 5.41 -13.10
CA ARG A 400 -22.34 5.62 -14.56
C ARG A 400 -22.82 4.39 -15.30
N ASP A 401 -22.35 3.22 -14.90
CA ASP A 401 -22.70 1.95 -15.54
C ASP A 401 -24.21 1.66 -15.35
N ALA A 402 -24.82 2.09 -14.23
CA ALA A 402 -26.27 2.04 -14.02
C ALA A 402 -27.07 3.15 -14.74
N GLY A 403 -26.43 4.01 -15.53
CA GLY A 403 -27.07 5.12 -16.28
C GLY A 403 -27.44 6.35 -15.44
N SER A 404 -27.11 6.37 -14.15
CA SER A 404 -27.39 7.48 -13.23
C SER A 404 -26.25 8.51 -13.25
N ILE A 405 -26.08 9.18 -14.40
CA ILE A 405 -24.92 10.04 -14.70
C ILE A 405 -24.74 11.19 -13.69
N THR A 406 -25.80 11.85 -13.25
CA THR A 406 -25.71 12.96 -12.28
C THR A 406 -25.12 12.50 -10.95
N LEU A 407 -25.58 11.35 -10.43
CA LEU A 407 -25.02 10.76 -9.20
C LEU A 407 -23.57 10.32 -9.38
N SER A 408 -23.22 9.83 -10.59
CA SER A 408 -21.84 9.49 -10.94
C SER A 408 -20.91 10.71 -10.83
N VAL A 409 -21.29 11.84 -11.44
CA VAL A 409 -20.52 13.09 -11.36
C VAL A 409 -20.38 13.57 -9.91
N GLN A 410 -21.45 13.53 -9.11
CA GLN A 410 -21.40 13.91 -7.69
C GLN A 410 -20.45 13.03 -6.88
N ALA A 411 -20.44 11.72 -7.14
CA ALA A 411 -19.54 10.79 -6.46
C ALA A 411 -18.07 11.07 -6.82
N TYR A 412 -17.76 11.34 -8.09
CA TYR A 412 -16.40 11.74 -8.49
C TYR A 412 -16.00 13.09 -7.90
N GLU A 413 -16.90 14.06 -7.82
CA GLU A 413 -16.64 15.34 -7.16
C GLU A 413 -16.33 15.15 -5.67
N ARG A 414 -17.05 14.24 -4.99
CA ARG A 414 -16.75 13.90 -3.60
C ARG A 414 -15.37 13.25 -3.45
N CYS A 415 -14.99 12.38 -4.38
CA CYS A 415 -13.63 11.83 -4.44
C CYS A 415 -12.59 12.95 -4.56
N LEU A 416 -12.78 13.89 -5.49
CA LEU A 416 -11.86 15.01 -5.75
C LEU A 416 -11.83 16.06 -4.64
N GLN A 417 -12.84 16.14 -3.78
CA GLN A 417 -12.79 16.96 -2.57
C GLN A 417 -11.84 16.37 -1.51
N ILE A 418 -11.71 15.04 -1.47
CA ILE A 418 -10.89 14.31 -0.51
C ILE A 418 -9.46 14.15 -1.05
N ASP A 419 -9.34 13.73 -2.31
CA ASP A 419 -8.09 13.59 -3.05
C ASP A 419 -8.17 14.41 -4.35
N PRO A 420 -7.79 15.70 -4.32
CA PRO A 420 -7.86 16.58 -5.48
C PRO A 420 -7.07 16.08 -6.68
N ASP A 421 -6.01 15.30 -6.47
CA ASP A 421 -5.11 14.83 -7.53
C ASP A 421 -5.41 13.39 -7.96
N SER A 422 -6.56 12.83 -7.52
CA SER A 422 -7.07 11.54 -7.98
C SER A 422 -7.29 11.56 -9.49
N ARG A 423 -6.33 10.98 -10.22
CA ARG A 423 -6.35 10.87 -11.68
C ARG A 423 -7.64 10.22 -12.17
N ASN A 424 -7.97 9.05 -11.62
CA ASN A 424 -9.11 8.26 -12.06
C ASN A 424 -10.43 9.01 -11.88
N ALA A 425 -10.64 9.64 -10.71
CA ALA A 425 -11.87 10.38 -10.47
C ALA A 425 -11.99 11.62 -11.35
N GLY A 426 -10.87 12.35 -11.57
CA GLY A 426 -10.83 13.49 -12.48
C GLY A 426 -11.23 13.13 -13.90
N GLN A 427 -10.62 12.08 -14.45
CA GLN A 427 -10.87 11.62 -15.81
C GLN A 427 -12.27 11.01 -15.97
N ASN A 428 -12.70 10.15 -15.03
CA ASN A 428 -14.03 9.56 -15.04
C ASN A 428 -15.14 10.62 -14.92
N ARG A 429 -14.91 11.69 -14.13
CA ARG A 429 -15.81 12.83 -14.06
C ARG A 429 -15.96 13.52 -15.40
N LEU A 430 -14.84 13.86 -16.04
CA LEU A 430 -14.86 14.52 -17.35
C LEU A 430 -15.57 13.66 -18.40
N LEU A 431 -15.29 12.35 -18.43
CA LEU A 431 -15.99 11.41 -19.29
C LEU A 431 -17.50 11.40 -19.00
N ALA A 432 -17.92 11.28 -17.74
CA ALA A 432 -19.33 11.24 -17.35
C ALA A 432 -20.09 12.53 -17.71
N MET A 433 -19.43 13.70 -17.62
CA MET A 433 -20.07 14.97 -17.96
C MET A 433 -20.46 15.09 -19.45
N ASN A 434 -19.85 14.34 -20.36
CA ASN A 434 -20.25 14.34 -21.78
C ASN A 434 -21.66 13.75 -22.01
N TYR A 435 -22.23 13.04 -21.03
CA TYR A 435 -23.57 12.47 -21.12
C TYR A 435 -24.67 13.43 -20.58
N ILE A 436 -24.30 14.61 -20.08
CA ILE A 436 -25.24 15.62 -19.56
C ILE A 436 -25.32 16.76 -20.58
N ASP A 437 -26.54 17.07 -21.03
CA ASP A 437 -26.82 18.27 -21.82
C ASP A 437 -27.35 19.38 -20.90
N GLU A 438 -26.51 20.37 -20.59
CA GLU A 438 -26.91 21.57 -19.82
C GLU A 438 -27.23 22.78 -20.74
N GLY A 439 -27.27 22.59 -22.07
CA GLY A 439 -27.53 23.66 -23.04
C GLY A 439 -26.38 24.66 -23.27
N SER A 440 -25.27 24.55 -22.53
CA SER A 440 -24.01 25.27 -22.79
C SER A 440 -22.79 24.42 -22.43
N ASP A 441 -21.85 24.33 -23.38
CA ASP A 441 -20.62 23.55 -23.26
C ASP A 441 -19.51 24.22 -22.44
N ASP A 442 -19.72 25.46 -22.00
CA ASP A 442 -18.69 26.25 -21.33
C ASP A 442 -18.20 25.60 -20.04
N ARG A 443 -19.13 25.02 -19.26
CA ARG A 443 -18.79 24.34 -18.00
C ARG A 443 -17.98 23.07 -18.23
N LEU A 444 -18.30 22.32 -19.29
CA LEU A 444 -17.57 21.11 -19.66
C LEU A 444 -16.15 21.46 -20.11
N TYR A 445 -16.01 22.48 -20.95
CA TYR A 445 -14.72 22.99 -21.38
C TYR A 445 -13.87 23.49 -20.20
N ASP A 446 -14.44 24.30 -19.30
CA ASP A 446 -13.72 24.83 -18.14
C ASP A 446 -13.26 23.72 -17.19
N ALA A 447 -14.09 22.68 -17.01
CA ALA A 447 -13.70 21.49 -16.24
C ALA A 447 -12.48 20.77 -16.85
N HIS A 448 -12.46 20.58 -18.17
CA HIS A 448 -11.31 19.97 -18.86
C HIS A 448 -10.07 20.86 -18.75
N ARG A 449 -10.21 22.15 -19.02
CA ARG A 449 -9.11 23.13 -18.97
C ARG A 449 -8.47 23.18 -17.58
N GLU A 450 -9.28 23.24 -16.52
CA GLU A 450 -8.78 23.29 -15.15
C GLU A 450 -8.09 21.97 -14.75
N TRP A 451 -8.70 20.83 -15.10
CA TRP A 451 -8.06 19.53 -14.90
C TRP A 451 -6.70 19.47 -15.60
N GLY A 452 -6.62 19.88 -16.87
CA GLY A 452 -5.39 19.80 -17.65
C GLY A 452 -4.29 20.71 -17.13
N LYS A 453 -4.64 21.92 -16.67
CA LYS A 453 -3.69 22.83 -15.99
C LYS A 453 -3.10 22.18 -14.73
N ARG A 454 -3.96 21.61 -13.88
CA ARG A 454 -3.53 20.98 -12.62
C ARG A 454 -2.72 19.71 -12.86
N PHE A 455 -3.23 18.82 -13.71
CA PHE A 455 -2.60 17.55 -14.03
C PHE A 455 -1.21 17.73 -14.64
N MET A 456 -1.02 18.73 -15.50
CA MET A 456 0.28 19.03 -16.11
C MET A 456 1.36 19.40 -15.07
N LYS A 457 0.99 20.06 -13.96
CA LYS A 457 1.94 20.43 -12.88
C LYS A 457 2.57 19.23 -12.18
N LEU A 458 1.99 18.04 -12.33
CA LEU A 458 2.54 16.79 -11.77
C LEU A 458 3.76 16.26 -12.57
N TYR A 459 4.01 16.81 -13.75
CA TYR A 459 5.07 16.38 -14.67
C TYR A 459 6.01 17.55 -14.98
N ALA A 460 7.28 17.24 -15.24
CA ALA A 460 8.22 18.22 -15.78
C ALA A 460 8.11 18.22 -17.31
N GLN A 461 7.98 19.40 -17.91
CA GLN A 461 7.85 19.54 -19.36
C GLN A 461 9.23 19.64 -20.03
N TYR A 462 9.38 18.96 -21.17
CA TYR A 462 10.47 19.26 -22.11
C TYR A 462 10.14 20.52 -22.92
N THR A 463 11.13 21.38 -23.07
CA THR A 463 11.02 22.66 -23.79
C THR A 463 11.92 22.74 -25.04
N SER A 464 12.76 21.72 -25.27
CA SER A 464 13.66 21.64 -26.40
C SER A 464 13.73 20.21 -26.97
N TRP A 465 13.99 20.11 -28.27
CA TRP A 465 14.00 18.85 -29.01
C TRP A 465 15.15 18.84 -30.03
N ASP A 466 15.84 17.71 -30.12
CA ASP A 466 16.97 17.52 -31.05
C ASP A 466 16.50 17.13 -32.48
N ASN A 467 15.19 17.16 -32.72
CA ASN A 467 14.57 16.88 -34.00
C ASN A 467 14.99 17.94 -35.03
N ILE A 468 15.66 17.52 -36.09
CA ILE A 468 16.15 18.41 -37.16
C ILE A 468 14.95 19.04 -37.87
N ARG A 469 14.87 20.38 -37.90
CA ARG A 469 13.80 21.16 -38.55
C ARG A 469 14.04 21.31 -40.05
N VAL A 470 13.81 20.22 -40.78
CA VAL A 470 13.81 20.22 -42.25
C VAL A 470 12.40 19.88 -42.71
N ALA A 471 11.79 20.77 -43.49
CA ALA A 471 10.40 20.73 -43.92
C ALA A 471 10.01 19.40 -44.61
N ASP A 472 10.83 18.92 -45.55
CA ASP A 472 10.46 17.82 -46.46
C ASP A 472 11.11 16.47 -46.13
N ARG A 473 11.74 16.34 -44.96
CA ARG A 473 12.34 15.05 -44.57
C ARG A 473 11.27 14.01 -44.19
N PRO A 474 11.61 12.71 -44.20
CA PRO A 474 10.74 11.69 -43.61
C PRO A 474 10.45 12.00 -42.13
N LEU A 475 9.19 11.83 -41.74
CA LEU A 475 8.71 12.11 -40.37
C LEU A 475 8.73 10.85 -39.52
N VAL A 476 9.04 10.96 -38.23
CA VAL A 476 8.85 9.89 -37.25
C VAL A 476 7.53 10.13 -36.53
N ILE A 477 6.56 9.23 -36.74
CA ILE A 477 5.20 9.33 -36.17
C ILE A 477 5.06 8.27 -35.07
N GLY A 478 4.77 8.72 -33.85
CA GLY A 478 4.51 7.86 -32.71
C GLY A 478 3.02 7.72 -32.43
N TYR A 479 2.50 6.50 -32.29
CA TYR A 479 1.14 6.23 -31.81
C TYR A 479 1.20 5.63 -30.41
N VAL A 480 0.51 6.23 -29.44
CA VAL A 480 0.48 5.75 -28.05
C VAL A 480 -0.95 5.46 -27.58
N SER A 481 -1.17 4.24 -27.09
CA SER A 481 -2.47 3.78 -26.61
C SER A 481 -2.36 2.47 -25.82
N PRO A 482 -3.21 2.23 -24.80
CA PRO A 482 -3.43 0.90 -24.25
C PRO A 482 -4.37 0.04 -25.10
N ASP A 483 -4.98 0.60 -26.16
CA ASP A 483 -6.14 0.01 -26.84
C ASP A 483 -5.81 -0.72 -28.15
N PHE A 484 -4.56 -1.17 -28.31
CA PHE A 484 -4.12 -1.96 -29.47
C PHE A 484 -4.54 -3.44 -29.39
N PHE A 485 -5.69 -3.72 -28.79
CA PHE A 485 -6.32 -5.04 -28.71
C PHE A 485 -7.73 -4.96 -29.32
N THR A 486 -8.57 -5.99 -29.22
CA THR A 486 -9.97 -5.92 -29.65
C THR A 486 -10.75 -4.93 -28.79
N HIS A 487 -10.75 -3.69 -29.26
CA HIS A 487 -11.32 -2.50 -28.64
C HIS A 487 -11.75 -1.50 -29.72
N SER A 488 -12.63 -0.54 -29.41
CA SER A 488 -13.16 0.44 -30.36
C SER A 488 -12.06 1.22 -31.11
N VAL A 489 -11.07 1.76 -30.38
CA VAL A 489 -9.92 2.52 -30.95
C VAL A 489 -9.15 1.70 -31.99
N SER A 490 -9.03 0.38 -31.77
CA SER A 490 -8.28 -0.51 -32.67
C SER A 490 -8.84 -0.53 -34.09
N TYR A 491 -10.15 -0.36 -34.23
CA TYR A 491 -10.83 -0.36 -35.54
C TYR A 491 -10.47 0.85 -36.38
N PHE A 492 -10.10 1.95 -35.74
CA PHE A 492 -9.79 3.18 -36.43
C PHE A 492 -8.30 3.37 -36.67
N VAL A 493 -7.47 2.99 -35.70
CA VAL A 493 -6.01 3.10 -35.84
C VAL A 493 -5.43 2.06 -36.81
N GLU A 494 -6.16 0.99 -37.14
CA GLU A 494 -5.68 -0.02 -38.09
C GLU A 494 -5.33 0.57 -39.46
N ALA A 495 -6.11 1.56 -39.93
CA ALA A 495 -5.88 2.20 -41.23
C ALA A 495 -4.49 2.86 -41.34
N PRO A 496 -4.11 3.83 -40.47
CA PRO A 496 -2.78 4.44 -40.56
C PRO A 496 -1.65 3.44 -40.32
N LEU A 497 -1.79 2.49 -39.38
CA LEU A 497 -0.76 1.46 -39.18
C LEU A 497 -0.54 0.59 -40.43
N THR A 498 -1.59 0.38 -41.22
CA THR A 498 -1.56 -0.44 -42.43
C THR A 498 -1.13 0.36 -43.67
N HIS A 499 -1.60 1.59 -43.84
CA HIS A 499 -1.53 2.31 -45.12
C HIS A 499 -0.53 3.46 -45.17
N HIS A 500 0.14 3.81 -44.07
CA HIS A 500 1.22 4.78 -44.11
C HIS A 500 2.27 4.41 -45.17
N ASP A 501 2.84 5.44 -45.80
CA ASP A 501 4.01 5.29 -46.65
C ASP A 501 5.30 5.28 -45.80
N TYR A 502 5.75 4.08 -45.45
CA TYR A 502 6.93 3.88 -44.59
C TYR A 502 8.25 4.28 -45.28
N THR A 503 8.22 4.67 -46.56
CA THR A 503 9.38 5.28 -47.23
C THR A 503 9.53 6.77 -46.89
N ASN A 504 8.40 7.43 -46.60
CA ASN A 504 8.31 8.86 -46.29
C ASN A 504 7.95 9.15 -44.84
N CYS A 505 7.64 8.13 -44.04
CA CYS A 505 7.52 8.22 -42.59
C CYS A 505 8.06 6.96 -41.89
N LYS A 506 8.44 7.09 -40.62
CA LYS A 506 8.76 5.97 -39.74
C LYS A 506 7.71 5.90 -38.65
N VAL A 507 6.98 4.79 -38.58
CA VAL A 507 5.95 4.58 -37.55
C VAL A 507 6.56 3.90 -36.32
N VAL A 508 6.27 4.45 -35.14
CA VAL A 508 6.60 3.86 -33.84
C VAL A 508 5.31 3.68 -33.04
N VAL A 509 5.07 2.48 -32.53
CA VAL A 509 3.90 2.18 -31.70
C VAL A 509 4.34 1.95 -30.25
N TYR A 510 3.70 2.67 -29.32
CA TYR A 510 3.87 2.54 -27.88
C TYR A 510 2.61 1.89 -27.29
N SER A 511 2.66 0.55 -27.17
CA SER A 511 1.54 -0.27 -26.76
C SER A 511 1.46 -0.42 -25.25
N GLY A 512 0.41 0.13 -24.65
CA GLY A 512 0.07 -0.06 -23.23
C GLY A 512 -0.85 -1.26 -22.95
N VAL A 513 -0.95 -2.21 -23.89
CA VAL A 513 -1.84 -3.37 -23.80
C VAL A 513 -1.42 -4.27 -22.64
N VAL A 514 -2.37 -4.58 -21.74
CA VAL A 514 -2.15 -5.46 -20.59
C VAL A 514 -1.99 -6.92 -21.02
N LYS A 515 -2.90 -7.39 -21.88
CA LYS A 515 -2.94 -8.76 -22.39
C LYS A 515 -3.15 -8.73 -23.89
N ALA A 516 -2.10 -9.07 -24.64
CA ALA A 516 -2.15 -9.10 -26.09
C ALA A 516 -3.14 -10.16 -26.59
N ASP A 517 -3.97 -9.79 -27.55
CA ASP A 517 -4.88 -10.68 -28.28
C ASP A 517 -4.42 -10.88 -29.74
N ALA A 518 -5.20 -11.63 -30.52
CA ALA A 518 -4.88 -11.87 -31.93
C ALA A 518 -4.75 -10.57 -32.76
N LYS A 519 -5.54 -9.53 -32.44
CA LYS A 519 -5.47 -8.23 -33.12
C LYS A 519 -4.20 -7.48 -32.76
N THR A 520 -3.80 -7.50 -31.49
CA THR A 520 -2.54 -6.95 -31.00
C THR A 520 -1.35 -7.54 -31.76
N LEU A 521 -1.31 -8.88 -31.87
CA LEU A 521 -0.27 -9.59 -32.59
C LEU A 521 -0.26 -9.24 -34.09
N ARG A 522 -1.44 -9.08 -34.69
CA ARG A 522 -1.58 -8.64 -36.09
C ARG A 522 -1.04 -7.23 -36.32
N PHE A 523 -1.33 -6.28 -35.43
CA PHE A 523 -0.76 -4.93 -35.53
C PHE A 523 0.75 -4.93 -35.39
N LYS A 524 1.27 -5.63 -34.38
CA LYS A 524 2.71 -5.77 -34.15
C LYS A 524 3.42 -6.34 -35.38
N ASP A 525 2.91 -7.44 -35.93
CA ASP A 525 3.46 -8.07 -37.15
C ASP A 525 3.43 -7.12 -38.36
N LYS A 526 2.30 -6.42 -38.61
CA LYS A 526 2.17 -5.45 -39.70
C LYS A 526 3.18 -4.31 -39.60
N VAL A 527 3.29 -3.68 -38.43
CA VAL A 527 4.19 -2.54 -38.19
C VAL A 527 5.65 -2.96 -38.39
N LEU A 528 6.04 -4.10 -37.83
CA LEU A 528 7.42 -4.60 -37.93
C LEU A 528 7.78 -4.98 -39.38
N LYS A 529 6.88 -5.65 -40.12
CA LYS A 529 7.11 -6.03 -41.53
C LYS A 529 7.30 -4.83 -42.45
N LYS A 530 6.68 -3.69 -42.14
CA LYS A 530 6.85 -2.44 -42.88
C LYS A 530 8.08 -1.61 -42.44
N GLY A 531 8.85 -2.10 -41.47
CA GLY A 531 10.05 -1.40 -40.97
C GLY A 531 9.77 -0.38 -39.85
N GLY A 532 8.57 -0.42 -39.25
CA GLY A 532 8.25 0.35 -38.05
C GLY A 532 8.81 -0.27 -36.77
N VAL A 533 8.53 0.39 -35.65
CA VAL A 533 8.99 -0.04 -34.31
C VAL A 533 7.78 -0.30 -33.41
N TRP A 534 7.83 -1.36 -32.61
CA TRP A 534 6.82 -1.67 -31.60
C TRP A 534 7.45 -1.74 -30.21
N ARG A 535 6.96 -0.92 -29.28
CA ARG A 535 7.38 -0.88 -27.89
C ARG A 535 6.23 -1.25 -26.98
N ASP A 536 6.42 -2.30 -26.19
CA ASP A 536 5.49 -2.68 -25.13
C ASP A 536 5.81 -1.86 -23.88
N ILE A 537 4.86 -1.01 -23.44
CA ILE A 537 5.05 0.00 -22.37
C ILE A 537 4.12 -0.20 -21.17
N TYR A 538 3.38 -1.32 -21.11
CA TYR A 538 2.57 -1.64 -19.95
C TYR A 538 3.43 -1.73 -18.69
N GLY A 539 2.99 -1.10 -17.59
CA GLY A 539 3.72 -1.03 -16.32
C GLY A 539 4.95 -0.11 -16.31
N ILE A 540 5.30 0.53 -17.43
CA ILE A 540 6.41 1.51 -17.47
C ILE A 540 5.90 2.88 -17.01
N ASP A 541 6.64 3.52 -16.10
CA ASP A 541 6.39 4.88 -15.66
C ASP A 541 6.32 5.88 -16.83
N GLU A 542 5.36 6.80 -16.79
CA GLU A 542 5.09 7.71 -17.92
C GLU A 542 6.27 8.65 -18.24
N LYS A 543 7.13 9.01 -17.28
CA LYS A 543 8.34 9.82 -17.55
C LYS A 543 9.39 9.01 -18.30
N LYS A 544 9.48 7.71 -18.01
CA LYS A 544 10.32 6.78 -18.77
C LYS A 544 9.77 6.56 -20.17
N VAL A 545 8.46 6.40 -20.33
CA VAL A 545 7.83 6.37 -21.67
C VAL A 545 8.13 7.65 -22.45
N ALA A 546 8.03 8.82 -21.81
CA ALA A 546 8.40 10.10 -22.43
C ALA A 546 9.89 10.14 -22.86
N THR A 547 10.78 9.50 -22.11
CA THR A 547 12.20 9.37 -22.48
C THR A 547 12.37 8.48 -23.72
N LEU A 548 11.68 7.33 -23.78
CA LEU A 548 11.69 6.45 -24.96
C LEU A 548 11.23 7.19 -26.23
N VAL A 549 10.19 8.02 -26.11
CA VAL A 549 9.68 8.85 -27.22
C VAL A 549 10.76 9.80 -27.77
N ARG A 550 11.57 10.40 -26.88
CA ARG A 550 12.67 11.28 -27.28
C ARG A 550 13.82 10.52 -27.92
N GLU A 551 14.19 9.36 -27.36
CA GLU A 551 15.22 8.49 -27.91
C GLU A 551 14.88 8.02 -29.33
N ASP A 552 13.61 7.74 -29.59
CA ASP A 552 13.09 7.40 -30.92
C ASP A 552 13.02 8.59 -31.87
N LYS A 553 13.27 9.82 -31.38
CA LYS A 553 13.19 11.08 -32.13
C LYS A 553 11.85 11.26 -32.82
N VAL A 554 10.77 10.95 -32.10
CA VAL A 554 9.40 11.16 -32.59
C VAL A 554 9.19 12.65 -32.89
N ASP A 555 8.70 12.95 -34.10
CA ASP A 555 8.35 14.30 -34.52
C ASP A 555 6.93 14.64 -34.11
N ILE A 556 6.01 13.69 -34.33
CA ILE A 556 4.59 13.83 -34.04
C ILE A 556 4.18 12.65 -33.17
N LEU A 557 3.79 12.92 -31.92
CA LEU A 557 3.23 11.92 -31.02
C LEU A 557 1.70 12.03 -30.99
N VAL A 558 1.03 10.94 -31.32
CA VAL A 558 -0.44 10.84 -31.44
C VAL A 558 -0.97 9.96 -30.31
N GLU A 559 -1.72 10.58 -29.41
CA GLU A 559 -2.40 9.93 -28.28
C GLU A 559 -3.82 9.54 -28.68
N LEU A 560 -4.19 8.27 -28.43
CA LEU A 560 -5.40 7.70 -29.01
C LEU A 560 -6.58 7.48 -28.05
N THR A 561 -6.45 7.84 -26.78
CA THR A 561 -7.33 7.33 -25.71
C THR A 561 -8.05 8.45 -24.97
N GLY A 562 -7.42 9.62 -24.80
CA GLY A 562 -7.97 10.76 -24.06
C GLY A 562 -8.33 10.42 -22.61
N HIS A 563 -9.53 10.78 -22.15
CA HIS A 563 -9.96 10.55 -20.75
C HIS A 563 -10.54 9.17 -20.48
N THR A 564 -10.31 8.20 -21.36
CA THR A 564 -10.75 6.80 -21.14
C THR A 564 -9.67 5.98 -20.42
N ALA A 565 -9.99 4.75 -20.03
CA ALA A 565 -9.19 3.96 -19.11
C ALA A 565 -7.73 3.75 -19.59
N ASN A 566 -6.78 3.78 -18.66
CA ASN A 566 -5.36 3.47 -18.90
C ASN A 566 -4.66 4.37 -19.94
N ASN A 567 -5.20 5.56 -20.21
CA ASN A 567 -4.61 6.56 -21.11
C ASN A 567 -3.16 6.91 -20.74
N LYS A 568 -2.48 7.61 -21.66
CA LYS A 568 -1.08 8.04 -21.51
C LYS A 568 -0.95 9.56 -21.51
N LEU A 569 -1.97 10.26 -21.01
CA LEU A 569 -1.96 11.72 -20.90
C LEU A 569 -0.83 12.25 -20.00
N GLY A 570 -0.30 11.48 -19.04
CA GLY A 570 0.88 11.87 -18.27
C GLY A 570 2.16 11.86 -19.09
N THR A 571 2.27 10.95 -20.06
CA THR A 571 3.36 10.99 -21.07
C THR A 571 3.24 12.26 -21.91
N MET A 572 2.03 12.60 -22.35
CA MET A 572 1.77 13.83 -23.11
C MET A 572 2.04 15.10 -22.29
N ALA A 573 1.78 15.07 -20.98
CA ALA A 573 2.05 16.19 -20.07
C ALA A 573 3.55 16.49 -19.90
N CYS A 574 4.42 15.51 -20.16
CA CYS A 574 5.87 15.72 -20.22
C CYS A 574 6.31 16.44 -21.51
N ARG A 575 5.47 16.47 -22.55
CA ARG A 575 5.77 17.01 -23.88
C ARG A 575 7.03 16.42 -24.56
N PRO A 576 7.17 15.08 -24.65
CA PRO A 576 8.38 14.46 -25.19
C PRO A 576 8.63 14.72 -26.69
N ALA A 577 7.58 14.94 -27.49
CA ALA A 577 7.69 15.25 -28.92
C ALA A 577 7.40 16.74 -29.18
N PRO A 578 8.00 17.35 -30.24
CA PRO A 578 7.80 18.76 -30.56
C PRO A 578 6.37 19.07 -31.00
N ILE A 579 5.67 18.09 -31.60
CA ILE A 579 4.25 18.18 -31.95
C ILE A 579 3.51 17.04 -31.27
N GLN A 580 2.43 17.39 -30.57
CA GLN A 580 1.57 16.43 -29.89
C GLN A 580 0.13 16.54 -30.38
N VAL A 581 -0.46 15.39 -30.68
CA VAL A 581 -1.80 15.30 -31.27
C VAL A 581 -2.64 14.33 -30.44
N THR A 582 -3.93 14.62 -30.29
CA THR A 582 -4.92 13.65 -29.79
C THR A 582 -5.88 13.25 -30.90
N TRP A 583 -6.21 11.95 -30.97
CA TRP A 583 -7.16 11.44 -31.95
C TRP A 583 -7.90 10.17 -31.48
N ILE A 584 -9.20 10.20 -31.75
CA ILE A 584 -10.25 9.17 -31.75
C ILE A 584 -10.82 8.64 -30.43
N GLY A 585 -10.03 8.23 -29.45
CA GLY A 585 -10.59 7.53 -28.27
C GLY A 585 -11.46 8.39 -27.34
N TYR A 586 -11.46 9.71 -27.52
CA TYR A 586 -12.22 10.65 -26.70
C TYR A 586 -12.88 11.75 -27.56
N PRO A 587 -14.18 12.03 -27.37
CA PRO A 587 -14.95 12.89 -28.28
C PRO A 587 -14.82 14.39 -27.98
N ASN A 588 -14.01 14.79 -26.99
CA ASN A 588 -13.92 16.17 -26.53
C ASN A 588 -12.45 16.64 -26.37
N THR A 589 -12.24 17.88 -25.95
CA THR A 589 -10.91 18.41 -25.56
C THR A 589 -10.26 17.52 -24.48
N THR A 590 -8.95 17.30 -24.54
CA THR A 590 -8.24 16.67 -23.40
C THR A 590 -8.09 17.66 -22.24
N GLY A 591 -8.16 18.96 -22.54
CA GLY A 591 -7.89 20.04 -21.60
C GLY A 591 -6.40 20.28 -21.34
N LEU A 592 -5.52 19.42 -21.83
CA LEU A 592 -4.10 19.43 -21.52
C LEU A 592 -3.35 20.48 -22.37
N PRO A 593 -2.73 21.52 -21.76
CA PRO A 593 -2.09 22.59 -22.53
C PRO A 593 -0.93 22.11 -23.42
N ALA A 594 -0.30 21.00 -23.05
CA ALA A 594 0.83 20.41 -23.74
C ALA A 594 0.47 19.72 -25.07
N ILE A 595 -0.81 19.45 -25.37
CA ILE A 595 -1.23 18.85 -26.65
C ILE A 595 -1.50 19.98 -27.64
N ASP A 596 -0.90 19.92 -28.84
CA ASP A 596 -0.99 20.98 -29.84
C ASP A 596 -2.33 20.93 -30.59
N TYR A 597 -2.69 19.75 -31.11
CA TYR A 597 -3.77 19.57 -32.08
C TYR A 597 -4.73 18.45 -31.71
N ARG A 598 -5.99 18.59 -32.14
CA ARG A 598 -7.01 17.53 -32.12
C ARG A 598 -7.52 17.30 -33.55
N ILE A 599 -7.51 16.04 -33.99
CA ILE A 599 -7.99 15.66 -35.32
C ILE A 599 -9.52 15.50 -35.31
N THR A 600 -10.19 16.11 -36.29
CA THR A 600 -11.65 16.09 -36.50
C THR A 600 -11.97 16.28 -38.00
N ASP A 601 -13.23 16.52 -38.36
CA ASP A 601 -13.67 16.91 -39.71
C ASP A 601 -14.70 18.05 -39.63
N SER A 602 -15.08 18.60 -40.78
CA SER A 602 -15.99 19.76 -40.86
C SER A 602 -17.45 19.44 -40.53
N LEU A 603 -17.83 18.17 -40.42
CA LEU A 603 -19.19 17.74 -40.08
C LEU A 603 -19.33 17.52 -38.58
N ALA A 604 -18.37 16.82 -37.97
CA ALA A 604 -18.32 16.60 -36.53
C ALA A 604 -18.02 17.91 -35.79
N ASP A 605 -17.05 18.70 -36.29
CA ASP A 605 -16.73 20.04 -35.79
C ASP A 605 -16.82 21.06 -36.92
N SER A 606 -17.96 21.73 -37.06
CA SER A 606 -18.13 22.81 -38.06
C SER A 606 -17.02 23.87 -37.94
N PRO A 607 -16.54 24.47 -39.05
CA PRO A 607 -15.63 25.62 -38.99
C PRO A 607 -16.18 26.79 -38.13
N ASN A 608 -17.50 26.85 -37.97
CA ASN A 608 -18.19 27.84 -37.15
C ASN A 608 -18.68 27.27 -35.80
N THR A 609 -18.10 26.18 -35.31
CA THR A 609 -18.47 25.60 -34.02
C THR A 609 -18.23 26.59 -32.88
N ASN A 610 -19.17 26.65 -31.92
CA ASN A 610 -19.02 27.40 -30.69
C ASN A 610 -18.37 26.55 -29.57
N GLN A 611 -18.21 25.25 -29.79
CA GLN A 611 -17.54 24.36 -28.83
C GLN A 611 -16.06 24.75 -28.70
N ARG A 612 -15.62 24.95 -27.46
CA ARG A 612 -14.25 25.39 -27.16
C ARG A 612 -13.34 24.19 -26.92
N HIS A 613 -12.10 24.29 -27.40
CA HIS A 613 -11.06 23.28 -27.23
C HIS A 613 -9.76 23.92 -26.76
N VAL A 614 -8.97 23.18 -25.98
CA VAL A 614 -7.63 23.64 -25.61
C VAL A 614 -6.70 23.47 -26.81
N GLU A 615 -6.84 22.36 -27.52
CA GLU A 615 -6.12 22.05 -28.75
C GLU A 615 -6.62 22.87 -29.94
N GLU A 616 -5.77 23.06 -30.95
CA GLU A 616 -6.20 23.60 -32.23
C GLU A 616 -6.83 22.47 -33.07
N LEU A 617 -8.03 22.70 -33.62
CA LEU A 617 -8.75 21.69 -34.40
C LEU A 617 -8.18 21.56 -35.81
N VAL A 618 -7.81 20.34 -36.18
CA VAL A 618 -7.39 19.99 -37.55
C VAL A 618 -8.48 19.17 -38.22
N ARG A 619 -9.11 19.75 -39.23
CA ARG A 619 -10.22 19.14 -39.98
C ARG A 619 -9.67 18.39 -41.19
N LEU A 620 -9.82 17.08 -41.21
CA LEU A 620 -9.49 16.26 -42.37
C LEU A 620 -10.53 16.52 -43.50
N PRO A 621 -10.11 16.45 -44.77
CA PRO A 621 -10.96 16.86 -45.90
C PRO A 621 -12.16 15.93 -46.13
N GLU A 622 -11.98 14.63 -45.88
CA GLU A 622 -13.05 13.64 -46.03
C GLU A 622 -13.71 13.31 -44.70
N SER A 623 -13.22 12.31 -43.98
CA SER A 623 -13.70 11.94 -42.66
C SER A 623 -12.57 12.00 -41.65
N PHE A 624 -12.89 12.32 -40.40
CA PHE A 624 -11.91 12.30 -39.31
C PHE A 624 -11.56 10.89 -38.81
N LEU A 625 -12.29 9.89 -39.27
CA LEU A 625 -12.13 8.49 -38.90
C LEU A 625 -12.09 7.60 -40.14
N CYS A 626 -11.53 6.40 -39.99
CA CYS A 626 -11.62 5.33 -40.97
C CYS A 626 -11.92 4.03 -40.23
N TYR A 627 -13.10 3.49 -40.43
CA TYR A 627 -13.55 2.29 -39.73
C TYR A 627 -13.05 1.03 -40.45
N THR A 628 -12.20 0.27 -39.77
CA THR A 628 -11.87 -1.10 -40.14
C THR A 628 -12.83 -2.02 -39.41
N PRO A 629 -13.75 -2.70 -40.10
CA PRO A 629 -14.86 -3.37 -39.45
C PRO A 629 -14.38 -4.40 -38.44
N SER A 630 -14.70 -4.16 -37.18
CA SER A 630 -14.92 -5.23 -36.25
C SER A 630 -15.84 -4.80 -35.09
N PRO A 631 -16.48 -5.77 -34.44
CA PRO A 631 -17.67 -5.56 -33.61
C PRO A 631 -17.38 -5.16 -32.16
N GLU A 632 -17.91 -4.03 -31.67
CA GLU A 632 -18.48 -3.71 -30.36
C GLU A 632 -18.79 -2.21 -30.20
N ALA A 633 -19.91 -1.83 -29.54
CA ALA A 633 -20.09 -0.49 -28.94
C ALA A 633 -21.16 -0.36 -27.83
N GLY A 634 -21.32 0.88 -27.35
CA GLY A 634 -21.58 1.29 -25.96
C GLY A 634 -22.97 1.89 -25.60
N PRO A 635 -23.04 2.71 -24.53
CA PRO A 635 -24.23 2.85 -23.67
C PRO A 635 -25.21 3.98 -24.02
N ILE A 636 -26.41 3.94 -23.40
CA ILE A 636 -27.59 4.78 -23.68
C ILE A 636 -27.91 5.71 -22.49
N THR A 637 -28.53 6.87 -22.77
CA THR A 637 -28.89 7.91 -21.78
C THR A 637 -30.42 8.02 -21.54
N PRO A 638 -30.88 8.61 -20.41
CA PRO A 638 -32.31 8.75 -20.09
C PRO A 638 -33.13 9.64 -21.04
N LYS A 639 -32.54 10.71 -21.59
CA LYS A 639 -33.23 11.63 -22.52
C LYS A 639 -33.59 10.93 -23.84
N VAL A 640 -32.73 10.01 -24.27
CA VAL A 640 -32.95 9.17 -25.45
C VAL A 640 -34.15 8.24 -25.25
N MET A 641 -34.33 7.69 -24.05
CA MET A 641 -35.46 6.79 -23.73
C MET A 641 -36.82 7.47 -23.94
N GLN A 642 -36.94 8.76 -23.61
CA GLN A 642 -38.18 9.53 -23.81
C GLN A 642 -38.54 9.67 -25.30
N VAL A 643 -37.54 9.95 -26.15
CA VAL A 643 -37.75 10.09 -27.59
C VAL A 643 -38.04 8.73 -28.24
N TRP A 644 -37.33 7.68 -27.83
CA TRP A 644 -37.61 6.33 -28.31
C TRP A 644 -39.02 5.85 -27.92
N ALA A 645 -39.47 6.14 -26.70
CA ALA A 645 -40.85 5.81 -26.28
C ALA A 645 -41.90 6.45 -27.22
N ARG A 646 -41.70 7.72 -27.63
CA ARG A 646 -42.59 8.39 -28.59
C ARG A 646 -42.70 7.64 -29.93
N ILE A 647 -41.57 7.13 -30.45
CA ILE A 647 -41.53 6.35 -31.70
C ILE A 647 -42.32 5.05 -31.55
N LEU A 648 -42.07 4.30 -30.46
CA LEU A 648 -42.70 2.99 -30.25
C LEU A 648 -44.20 3.09 -29.95
N CYS A 649 -44.66 4.15 -29.29
CA CYS A 649 -46.09 4.41 -29.10
C CYS A 649 -46.79 4.73 -30.44
N ALA A 650 -46.09 5.38 -31.38
CA ALA A 650 -46.61 5.69 -32.70
C ALA A 650 -46.57 4.51 -33.70
N VAL A 651 -45.78 3.47 -33.44
CA VAL A 651 -45.73 2.22 -34.24
C VAL A 651 -46.09 1.01 -33.38
N PRO A 652 -47.39 0.66 -33.21
CA PRO A 652 -47.86 -0.27 -32.16
C PRO A 652 -47.27 -1.68 -32.20
N ASN A 653 -46.85 -2.16 -33.37
CA ASN A 653 -46.30 -3.52 -33.55
C ASN A 653 -44.76 -3.56 -33.50
N SER A 654 -44.08 -2.42 -33.30
CA SER A 654 -42.62 -2.37 -33.21
C SER A 654 -42.12 -2.92 -31.86
N ARG A 655 -40.87 -3.38 -31.81
CA ARG A 655 -40.16 -3.79 -30.59
C ARG A 655 -38.87 -2.99 -30.45
N LEU A 656 -38.41 -2.78 -29.22
CA LEU A 656 -37.13 -2.14 -28.93
C LEU A 656 -36.14 -3.19 -28.43
N VAL A 657 -35.04 -3.36 -29.14
CA VAL A 657 -33.91 -4.19 -28.69
C VAL A 657 -32.86 -3.26 -28.09
N VAL A 658 -32.49 -3.49 -26.84
CA VAL A 658 -31.46 -2.71 -26.15
C VAL A 658 -30.38 -3.62 -25.63
N LYS A 659 -29.14 -3.43 -26.09
CA LYS A 659 -27.98 -4.19 -25.61
C LYS A 659 -27.12 -3.33 -24.69
N CYS A 660 -26.91 -3.78 -23.46
CA CYS A 660 -26.01 -3.12 -22.53
C CYS A 660 -25.46 -4.11 -21.49
N LYS A 661 -24.18 -3.96 -21.10
CA LYS A 661 -23.52 -4.82 -20.09
C LYS A 661 -24.32 -4.97 -18.77
N PRO A 662 -24.91 -3.91 -18.19
CA PRO A 662 -25.66 -3.95 -16.95
C PRO A 662 -26.94 -4.80 -16.99
N PHE A 663 -27.47 -5.17 -18.16
CA PHE A 663 -28.69 -6.00 -18.26
C PHE A 663 -28.48 -7.47 -17.87
N CYS A 664 -27.29 -7.85 -17.40
CA CYS A 664 -27.10 -9.07 -16.63
C CYS A 664 -27.71 -9.00 -15.22
N CYS A 665 -28.04 -7.79 -14.73
CA CYS A 665 -28.62 -7.55 -13.41
C CYS A 665 -30.14 -7.30 -13.48
N ASP A 666 -30.92 -8.12 -12.78
CA ASP A 666 -32.40 -8.06 -12.81
C ASP A 666 -32.98 -6.74 -12.31
N SER A 667 -32.39 -6.13 -11.28
CA SER A 667 -32.87 -4.85 -10.75
C SER A 667 -32.71 -3.72 -11.77
N ILE A 668 -31.60 -3.71 -12.52
CA ILE A 668 -31.35 -2.72 -13.58
C ILE A 668 -32.31 -2.97 -14.75
N ARG A 669 -32.54 -4.23 -15.13
CA ARG A 669 -33.56 -4.58 -16.13
C ARG A 669 -34.94 -4.06 -15.71
N GLN A 670 -35.36 -4.37 -14.49
CA GLN A 670 -36.66 -3.93 -13.93
C GLN A 670 -36.76 -2.41 -13.89
N LYS A 671 -35.73 -1.70 -13.42
CA LYS A 671 -35.70 -0.24 -13.40
C LYS A 671 -35.81 0.36 -14.80
N PHE A 672 -35.11 -0.23 -15.77
CA PHE A 672 -35.17 0.23 -17.16
C PHE A 672 -36.56 0.00 -17.77
N LEU A 673 -37.15 -1.17 -17.54
CA LEU A 673 -38.51 -1.51 -17.98
C LEU A 673 -39.56 -0.62 -17.32
N SER A 674 -39.50 -0.42 -16.01
CA SER A 674 -40.43 0.44 -15.27
C SER A 674 -40.36 1.89 -15.76
N THR A 675 -39.16 2.39 -16.06
CA THR A 675 -38.97 3.73 -16.66
C THR A 675 -39.66 3.83 -18.02
N LEU A 676 -39.63 2.77 -18.84
CA LEU A 676 -40.32 2.74 -20.13
C LEU A 676 -41.84 2.61 -19.97
N GLU A 677 -42.32 1.84 -18.99
CA GLU A 677 -43.75 1.73 -18.65
C GLU A 677 -44.32 3.08 -18.19
N GLU A 678 -43.58 3.82 -17.36
CA GLU A 678 -43.93 5.19 -16.95
C GLU A 678 -44.03 6.16 -18.16
N LEU A 679 -43.28 5.88 -19.22
CA LEU A 679 -43.33 6.61 -20.49
C LEU A 679 -44.39 6.08 -21.47
N GLY A 680 -45.19 5.09 -21.06
CA GLY A 680 -46.29 4.52 -21.83
C GLY A 680 -45.92 3.38 -22.77
N LEU A 681 -44.75 2.77 -22.61
CA LEU A 681 -44.29 1.63 -23.42
C LEU A 681 -44.41 0.31 -22.65
N GLU A 682 -45.15 -0.65 -23.20
CA GLU A 682 -45.31 -1.98 -22.61
C GLU A 682 -43.99 -2.76 -22.54
N SER A 683 -43.63 -3.28 -21.36
CA SER A 683 -42.40 -4.07 -21.15
C SER A 683 -42.25 -5.26 -22.09
N LEU A 684 -43.35 -5.90 -22.51
CA LEU A 684 -43.34 -7.04 -23.44
C LEU A 684 -42.81 -6.69 -24.84
N ARG A 685 -42.74 -5.39 -25.17
CA ARG A 685 -42.21 -4.86 -26.43
C ARG A 685 -40.73 -4.50 -26.36
N VAL A 686 -40.06 -4.76 -25.23
CA VAL A 686 -38.66 -4.39 -25.00
C VAL A 686 -37.82 -5.64 -24.72
N ASP A 687 -36.84 -5.90 -25.58
CA ASP A 687 -35.89 -7.00 -25.46
C ASP A 687 -34.55 -6.47 -24.93
N LEU A 688 -34.25 -6.77 -23.65
CA LEU A 688 -33.01 -6.36 -22.99
C LEU A 688 -31.94 -7.46 -23.10
N LEU A 689 -30.89 -7.18 -23.85
CA LEU A 689 -29.79 -8.11 -24.12
C LEU A 689 -28.55 -7.75 -23.25
N PRO A 690 -28.01 -8.70 -22.46
CA PRO A 690 -26.78 -8.48 -21.72
C PRO A 690 -25.55 -8.45 -22.67
N LEU A 691 -24.36 -8.28 -22.10
CA LEU A 691 -23.12 -8.39 -22.87
C LEU A 691 -23.01 -9.78 -23.53
N ILE A 692 -22.83 -9.80 -24.84
CA ILE A 692 -22.50 -11.00 -25.61
C ILE A 692 -20.98 -11.02 -25.77
N HIS A 693 -20.31 -12.03 -25.20
CA HIS A 693 -18.85 -12.10 -25.14
C HIS A 693 -18.19 -12.47 -26.47
N LEU A 694 -18.90 -13.19 -27.33
CA LEU A 694 -18.39 -13.60 -28.63
C LEU A 694 -18.79 -12.59 -29.70
N ASN A 695 -17.79 -12.19 -30.45
CA ASN A 695 -17.87 -11.15 -31.46
C ASN A 695 -18.84 -11.47 -32.61
N HIS A 696 -18.78 -12.71 -33.09
CA HIS A 696 -19.69 -13.26 -34.08
C HIS A 696 -21.15 -13.14 -33.63
N ASP A 697 -21.42 -13.50 -32.36
CA ASP A 697 -22.78 -13.52 -31.81
C ASP A 697 -23.31 -12.10 -31.57
N HIS A 698 -22.43 -11.15 -31.22
CA HIS A 698 -22.79 -9.73 -31.17
C HIS A 698 -23.23 -9.21 -32.55
N MET A 699 -22.44 -9.46 -33.60
CA MET A 699 -22.85 -9.02 -34.96
C MET A 699 -24.13 -9.68 -35.41
N GLN A 700 -24.32 -10.96 -35.10
CA GLN A 700 -25.55 -11.68 -35.41
C GLN A 700 -26.78 -11.02 -34.76
N ALA A 701 -26.64 -10.35 -33.61
CA ALA A 701 -27.76 -9.67 -32.94
C ALA A 701 -28.35 -8.52 -33.79
N TYR A 702 -27.58 -7.90 -34.69
CA TYR A 702 -28.12 -6.91 -35.63
C TYR A 702 -29.13 -7.50 -36.63
N SER A 703 -29.15 -8.83 -36.84
CA SER A 703 -30.19 -9.46 -37.66
C SER A 703 -31.57 -9.41 -37.02
N LEU A 704 -31.66 -9.06 -35.73
CA LEU A 704 -32.92 -8.85 -35.00
C LEU A 704 -33.46 -7.42 -35.16
N MET A 705 -32.73 -6.53 -35.85
CA MET A 705 -33.01 -5.10 -35.90
C MET A 705 -33.35 -4.65 -37.30
N ASP A 706 -34.42 -3.87 -37.43
CA ASP A 706 -34.86 -3.25 -38.69
C ASP A 706 -34.25 -1.87 -38.90
N ILE A 707 -34.25 -1.06 -37.84
CA ILE A 707 -33.78 0.32 -37.79
C ILE A 707 -32.96 0.49 -36.52
N SER A 708 -31.78 1.11 -36.62
CA SER A 708 -30.99 1.53 -35.48
C SER A 708 -31.33 2.98 -35.12
N LEU A 709 -31.46 3.23 -33.83
CA LEU A 709 -31.70 4.56 -33.29
C LEU A 709 -30.42 5.00 -32.59
N ASP A 710 -29.77 6.05 -33.10
CA ASP A 710 -28.58 6.60 -32.48
C ASP A 710 -28.91 7.28 -31.14
N THR A 711 -27.91 7.39 -30.27
CA THR A 711 -28.04 8.08 -28.99
C THR A 711 -27.65 9.55 -29.12
N PHE A 712 -28.14 10.41 -28.22
CA PHE A 712 -27.77 11.82 -28.12
C PHE A 712 -27.84 12.28 -26.65
N PRO A 713 -27.07 13.29 -26.22
CA PRO A 713 -26.14 14.13 -26.98
C PRO A 713 -24.80 13.43 -27.32
N TYR A 714 -24.62 12.18 -26.89
CA TYR A 714 -23.45 11.37 -27.23
C TYR A 714 -23.86 10.33 -28.28
N ALA A 715 -23.44 10.51 -29.52
CA ALA A 715 -23.72 9.63 -30.65
C ALA A 715 -22.84 8.36 -30.64
N GLY A 716 -23.39 7.28 -31.15
CA GLY A 716 -22.66 6.07 -31.47
C GLY A 716 -21.57 6.33 -32.51
N THR A 717 -20.44 5.64 -32.35
CA THR A 717 -19.36 5.66 -33.34
C THR A 717 -19.21 4.27 -33.95
N THR A 718 -18.66 3.32 -33.19
CA THR A 718 -18.48 1.94 -33.66
C THR A 718 -19.83 1.23 -33.88
N THR A 719 -20.81 1.42 -32.99
CA THR A 719 -22.15 0.79 -33.09
C THR A 719 -22.88 1.26 -34.33
N THR A 720 -22.75 2.53 -34.66
CA THR A 720 -23.31 3.12 -35.87
C THR A 720 -22.64 2.52 -37.10
N CYS A 721 -21.30 2.42 -37.12
CA CYS A 721 -20.58 1.75 -38.20
C CYS A 721 -20.99 0.27 -38.36
N GLU A 722 -21.12 -0.47 -37.25
CA GLU A 722 -21.57 -1.87 -37.23
C GLU A 722 -22.98 -2.02 -37.75
N SER A 723 -23.91 -1.16 -37.30
CA SER A 723 -25.28 -1.12 -37.78
C SER A 723 -25.32 -1.00 -39.29
N LEU A 724 -24.62 0.01 -39.84
CA LEU A 724 -24.57 0.25 -41.29
C LEU A 724 -23.93 -0.94 -42.02
N TYR A 725 -22.82 -1.48 -41.48
CA TYR A 725 -22.15 -2.64 -42.07
C TYR A 725 -23.01 -3.92 -42.05
N MET A 726 -23.84 -4.09 -41.02
CA MET A 726 -24.77 -5.22 -40.89
C MET A 726 -26.07 -5.01 -41.69
N GLY A 727 -26.19 -3.91 -42.41
CA GLY A 727 -27.35 -3.64 -43.25
C GLY A 727 -28.52 -3.04 -42.49
N VAL A 728 -28.31 -2.47 -41.31
CA VAL A 728 -29.34 -1.83 -40.47
C VAL A 728 -29.17 -0.31 -40.58
N PRO A 729 -30.10 0.42 -41.23
CA PRO A 729 -30.02 1.88 -41.33
C PRO A 729 -30.14 2.53 -39.96
N CYS A 730 -29.44 3.64 -39.77
CA CYS A 730 -29.41 4.37 -38.51
C CYS A 730 -30.05 5.76 -38.70
N VAL A 731 -30.87 6.19 -37.73
CA VAL A 731 -31.34 7.58 -37.61
C VAL A 731 -30.51 8.26 -36.53
N THR A 732 -29.95 9.43 -36.83
CA THR A 732 -29.15 10.22 -35.89
C THR A 732 -29.68 11.65 -35.78
N MET A 733 -29.22 12.40 -34.78
CA MET A 733 -29.59 13.79 -34.57
C MET A 733 -28.37 14.70 -34.60
N ALA A 734 -28.50 15.85 -35.25
CA ALA A 734 -27.48 16.88 -35.26
C ALA A 734 -27.57 17.74 -33.99
N GLY A 735 -26.41 18.13 -33.48
CA GLY A 735 -26.27 18.99 -32.31
C GLY A 735 -25.21 20.07 -32.46
N SER A 736 -24.93 20.73 -31.35
CA SER A 736 -23.93 21.82 -31.27
C SER A 736 -22.51 21.34 -30.98
N VAL A 737 -22.31 20.04 -30.69
CA VAL A 737 -21.08 19.50 -30.12
C VAL A 737 -20.58 18.29 -30.90
N HIS A 738 -19.26 18.06 -30.91
CA HIS A 738 -18.62 16.95 -31.62
C HIS A 738 -19.24 15.59 -31.29
N ALA A 739 -19.40 15.29 -29.99
CA ALA A 739 -19.92 14.00 -29.52
C ALA A 739 -21.31 13.69 -30.09
N HIS A 740 -22.13 14.72 -30.36
CA HIS A 740 -23.46 14.60 -30.94
C HIS A 740 -23.38 14.40 -32.45
N ASN A 741 -22.42 15.05 -33.11
CA ASN A 741 -22.31 15.09 -34.57
C ASN A 741 -21.49 13.94 -35.19
N VAL A 742 -21.00 12.98 -34.40
CA VAL A 742 -20.30 11.81 -34.96
C VAL A 742 -21.22 11.01 -35.90
N GLY A 743 -22.46 10.75 -35.48
CA GLY A 743 -23.48 10.09 -36.31
C GLY A 743 -23.78 10.89 -37.58
N VAL A 744 -23.82 12.22 -37.49
CA VAL A 744 -23.99 13.11 -38.65
C VAL A 744 -22.88 12.91 -39.68
N SER A 745 -21.61 12.97 -39.25
CA SER A 745 -20.46 12.75 -40.14
C SER A 745 -20.53 11.38 -40.82
N LEU A 746 -20.79 10.33 -40.04
CA LEU A 746 -20.91 8.95 -40.54
C LEU A 746 -22.01 8.82 -41.61
N LEU A 747 -23.25 9.20 -41.28
CA LEU A 747 -24.38 9.03 -42.18
C LEU A 747 -24.21 9.88 -43.44
N THR A 748 -23.76 11.13 -43.32
CA THR A 748 -23.51 11.97 -44.50
C THR A 748 -22.46 11.35 -45.43
N LYS A 749 -21.36 10.80 -44.90
CA LYS A 749 -20.28 10.22 -45.71
C LYS A 749 -20.64 8.87 -46.35
N VAL A 750 -21.54 8.11 -45.74
CA VAL A 750 -22.12 6.89 -46.36
C VAL A 750 -23.18 7.22 -47.42
N GLY A 751 -23.66 8.47 -47.49
CA GLY A 751 -24.70 8.92 -48.42
C GLY A 751 -26.12 8.86 -47.84
N LEU A 752 -26.25 8.77 -46.52
CA LEU A 752 -27.49 8.73 -45.75
C LEU A 752 -27.81 10.03 -45.03
N GLY A 753 -27.36 11.18 -45.53
CA GLY A 753 -27.61 12.49 -44.91
C GLY A 753 -29.10 12.83 -44.72
N ARG A 754 -30.01 12.17 -45.45
CA ARG A 754 -31.47 12.28 -45.27
C ARG A 754 -32.00 11.69 -43.96
N LEU A 755 -31.19 10.89 -43.26
CA LEU A 755 -31.53 10.26 -41.97
C LEU A 755 -30.93 11.02 -40.78
N VAL A 756 -30.51 12.27 -41.00
CA VAL A 756 -30.00 13.18 -39.97
C VAL A 756 -31.10 14.17 -39.59
N ALA A 757 -31.65 14.03 -38.39
CA ALA A 757 -32.62 14.96 -37.82
C ALA A 757 -31.95 16.21 -37.24
N LYS A 758 -32.67 17.33 -37.21
CA LYS A 758 -32.24 18.58 -36.54
C LYS A 758 -32.96 18.81 -35.21
N THR A 759 -34.06 18.11 -34.98
CA THR A 759 -34.89 18.21 -33.76
C THR A 759 -35.36 16.83 -33.34
N GLU A 760 -35.79 16.70 -32.08
CA GLU A 760 -36.41 15.46 -31.58
C GLU A 760 -37.66 15.07 -32.39
N ASP A 761 -38.43 16.05 -32.86
CA ASP A 761 -39.64 15.80 -33.66
C ASP A 761 -39.30 15.26 -35.04
N GLU A 762 -38.28 15.83 -35.70
CA GLU A 762 -37.77 15.32 -36.97
C GLU A 762 -37.16 13.93 -36.82
N TYR A 763 -36.46 13.67 -35.70
CA TYR A 763 -35.92 12.36 -35.37
C TYR A 763 -37.02 11.30 -35.28
N VAL A 764 -38.11 11.62 -34.58
CA VAL A 764 -39.30 10.75 -34.52
C VAL A 764 -39.89 10.57 -35.91
N SER A 765 -40.11 11.65 -36.67
CA SER A 765 -40.69 11.56 -38.02
C SER A 765 -39.88 10.68 -38.98
N LEU A 766 -38.56 10.80 -39.00
CA LEU A 766 -37.70 9.97 -39.87
C LEU A 766 -37.75 8.49 -39.49
N ALA A 767 -37.78 8.18 -38.18
CA ALA A 767 -37.94 6.81 -37.73
C ALA A 767 -39.31 6.22 -38.12
N LEU A 768 -40.38 7.03 -38.04
CA LEU A 768 -41.72 6.64 -38.47
C LEU A 768 -41.79 6.42 -39.98
N GLU A 769 -41.17 7.28 -40.78
CA GLU A 769 -41.12 7.16 -42.23
C GLU A 769 -40.46 5.83 -42.63
N LEU A 770 -39.28 5.52 -42.09
CA LEU A 770 -38.60 4.25 -42.31
C LEU A 770 -39.44 3.04 -41.88
N ALA A 771 -40.14 3.13 -40.75
CA ALA A 771 -40.97 2.04 -40.25
C ALA A 771 -42.27 1.85 -41.06
N SER A 772 -42.74 2.89 -41.75
CA SER A 772 -43.99 2.87 -42.51
C SER A 772 -43.87 2.26 -43.91
N ASP A 773 -42.69 2.36 -44.54
CA ASP A 773 -42.42 1.82 -45.88
C ASP A 773 -41.43 0.64 -45.83
N VAL A 774 -41.97 -0.54 -45.55
CA VAL A 774 -41.18 -1.79 -45.43
C VAL A 774 -40.45 -2.13 -46.73
N SER A 775 -41.03 -1.83 -47.90
CA SER A 775 -40.41 -2.13 -49.20
C SER A 775 -39.17 -1.25 -49.42
N ALA A 776 -39.28 0.06 -49.16
CA ALA A 776 -38.15 0.97 -49.26
C ALA A 776 -37.07 0.64 -48.21
N LEU A 777 -37.48 0.24 -46.99
CA LEU A 777 -36.56 -0.20 -45.95
C LEU A 777 -35.80 -1.47 -46.36
N GLU A 778 -36.47 -2.46 -46.94
CA GLU A 778 -35.83 -3.70 -47.41
C GLU A 778 -34.75 -3.42 -48.47
N GLU A 779 -35.05 -2.57 -49.46
CA GLU A 779 -34.10 -2.20 -50.52
C GLU A 779 -32.91 -1.40 -49.98
N LEU A 780 -33.15 -0.51 -48.99
CA LEU A 780 -32.07 0.19 -48.30
C LEU A 780 -31.17 -0.81 -47.56
N ARG A 781 -31.73 -1.75 -46.82
CA ARG A 781 -30.98 -2.76 -46.05
C ARG A 781 -30.11 -3.64 -46.97
N LYS A 782 -30.62 -4.04 -48.13
CA LYS A 782 -29.87 -4.85 -49.12
C LYS A 782 -28.64 -4.14 -49.67
N SER A 783 -28.71 -2.82 -49.88
CA SER A 783 -27.64 -2.02 -50.49
C SER A 783 -26.65 -1.44 -49.47
N LEU A 784 -27.02 -1.36 -48.20
CA LEU A 784 -26.31 -0.56 -47.21
C LEU A 784 -24.88 -1.02 -46.91
N ARG A 785 -24.64 -2.33 -46.86
CA ARG A 785 -23.28 -2.86 -46.65
C ARG A 785 -22.33 -2.43 -47.76
N GLU A 786 -22.81 -2.46 -49.01
CA GLU A 786 -22.01 -2.04 -50.16
C GLU A 786 -21.76 -0.52 -50.16
N LEU A 787 -22.77 0.28 -49.80
CA LEU A 787 -22.62 1.72 -49.60
C LEU A 787 -21.56 2.04 -48.53
N MET A 788 -21.61 1.35 -47.38
CA MET A 788 -20.64 1.52 -46.30
C MET A 788 -19.21 1.20 -46.77
N ILE A 789 -19.00 0.04 -47.39
CA ILE A 789 -17.66 -0.40 -47.86
C ILE A 789 -17.07 0.55 -48.91
N LYS A 790 -17.91 1.10 -49.80
CA LYS A 790 -17.48 2.03 -50.86
C LYS A 790 -17.31 3.48 -50.39
N SER A 791 -17.80 3.80 -49.19
CA SER A 791 -17.75 5.17 -48.66
C SER A 791 -16.34 5.57 -48.20
N PRO A 792 -16.06 6.88 -48.05
CA PRO A 792 -14.83 7.36 -47.45
C PRO A 792 -14.56 6.82 -46.04
N VAL A 793 -15.58 6.37 -45.30
CA VAL A 793 -15.45 5.82 -43.94
C VAL A 793 -14.66 4.51 -43.95
N CYS A 794 -14.63 3.75 -45.05
CA CYS A 794 -13.88 2.51 -45.19
C CYS A 794 -12.72 2.59 -46.21
N ASP A 795 -12.37 3.79 -46.70
CA ASP A 795 -11.22 4.02 -47.60
C ASP A 795 -9.96 4.36 -46.79
N GLY A 796 -9.28 3.31 -46.33
CA GLY A 796 -8.07 3.44 -45.50
C GLY A 796 -6.89 4.12 -46.20
N GLU A 797 -6.78 4.00 -47.53
CA GLU A 797 -5.70 4.64 -48.28
C GLU A 797 -5.89 6.14 -48.38
N SER A 798 -7.07 6.59 -48.82
CA SER A 798 -7.37 8.02 -48.95
C SER A 798 -7.39 8.71 -47.59
N PHE A 799 -7.92 8.05 -46.56
CA PHE A 799 -7.85 8.54 -45.18
C PHE A 799 -6.41 8.77 -44.73
N THR A 800 -5.54 7.78 -44.92
CA THR A 800 -4.15 7.87 -44.45
C THR A 800 -3.35 8.92 -45.22
N ARG A 801 -3.60 9.10 -46.53
CA ARG A 801 -3.01 10.20 -47.31
C ARG A 801 -3.47 11.58 -46.78
N GLY A 802 -4.75 11.72 -46.44
CA GLY A 802 -5.27 12.94 -45.82
C GLY A 802 -4.60 13.24 -44.47
N LEU A 803 -4.39 12.19 -43.67
CA LEU A 803 -3.71 12.27 -42.38
C LEU A 803 -2.23 12.66 -42.53
N GLU A 804 -1.51 12.06 -43.48
CA GLU A 804 -0.12 12.40 -43.81
C GLU A 804 0.02 13.85 -44.28
N SER A 805 -0.91 14.34 -45.09
CA SER A 805 -0.96 15.75 -45.50
C SER A 805 -1.17 16.67 -44.29
N ALA A 806 -2.02 16.29 -43.34
CA ALA A 806 -2.22 17.07 -42.12
C ALA A 806 -0.96 17.10 -41.25
N TYR A 807 -0.32 15.95 -41.05
CA TYR A 807 0.96 15.84 -40.32
C TYR A 807 2.07 16.66 -40.98
N ARG A 808 2.16 16.64 -42.31
CA ARG A 808 3.12 17.45 -43.05
C ARG A 808 2.87 18.94 -42.82
N SER A 809 1.62 19.39 -42.90
CA SER A 809 1.25 20.79 -42.61
C SER A 809 1.60 21.22 -41.18
N MET A 810 1.34 20.36 -40.18
CA MET A 810 1.74 20.63 -38.79
C MET A 810 3.27 20.74 -38.66
N TRP A 811 4.01 19.87 -39.34
CA TRP A 811 5.47 19.87 -39.31
C TRP A 811 6.07 21.12 -39.97
N HIS A 812 5.51 21.58 -41.10
CA HIS A 812 5.91 22.85 -41.71
C HIS A 812 5.71 24.02 -40.75
N ARG A 813 4.53 24.13 -40.13
CA ARG A 813 4.24 25.17 -39.12
C ARG A 813 5.24 25.15 -37.97
N TYR A 814 5.57 23.96 -37.45
CA TYR A 814 6.59 23.83 -36.40
C TYR A 814 7.98 24.27 -36.87
N CYS A 815 8.38 23.93 -38.10
CA CYS A 815 9.64 24.38 -38.68
C CYS A 815 9.69 25.92 -38.79
N ASP A 816 8.56 26.55 -39.09
CA ASP A 816 8.38 28.01 -39.16
C ASP A 816 8.27 28.67 -37.77
N GLY A 817 8.34 27.89 -36.68
CA GLY A 817 8.28 28.38 -35.31
C GLY A 817 6.87 28.53 -34.73
N ASP A 818 5.83 28.07 -35.45
CA ASP A 818 4.46 28.05 -34.95
C ASP A 818 4.14 26.74 -34.22
N SER A 819 4.06 26.81 -32.88
CA SER A 819 3.58 25.72 -32.03
C SER A 819 2.45 26.22 -31.12
N PRO A 820 1.22 25.71 -31.31
CA PRO A 820 0.07 26.09 -30.48
C PRO A 820 0.28 25.85 -28.99
N ALA A 821 0.86 24.72 -28.59
CA ALA A 821 1.06 24.42 -27.18
C ALA A 821 2.15 25.30 -26.56
N LEU A 822 3.27 25.57 -27.26
CA LEU A 822 4.30 26.46 -26.72
C LEU A 822 3.76 27.86 -26.45
N ARG A 823 2.98 28.43 -27.37
CA ARG A 823 2.29 29.72 -27.16
C ARG A 823 1.38 29.68 -25.92
N ARG A 824 0.62 28.60 -25.72
CA ARG A 824 -0.23 28.43 -24.53
C ARG A 824 0.59 28.35 -23.24
N LEU A 825 1.69 27.60 -23.25
CA LEU A 825 2.55 27.42 -22.09
C LEU A 825 3.25 28.72 -21.67
N GLU A 826 3.67 29.54 -22.64
CA GLU A 826 4.22 30.89 -22.38
C GLU A 826 3.21 31.79 -21.66
N VAL A 827 1.94 31.81 -22.12
CA VAL A 827 0.86 32.58 -21.47
C VAL A 827 0.61 32.08 -20.05
N LEU A 828 0.56 30.76 -19.83
CA LEU A 828 0.33 30.18 -18.50
C LEU A 828 1.47 30.48 -17.51
N ALA A 829 2.72 30.48 -18.00
CA ALA A 829 3.86 30.87 -17.18
C ALA A 829 3.78 32.35 -16.76
N GLY A 830 3.31 33.23 -17.65
CA GLY A 830 3.03 34.63 -17.35
C GLY A 830 1.93 34.82 -16.29
N GLU A 831 0.81 34.11 -16.42
CA GLU A 831 -0.31 34.16 -15.45
C GLU A 831 0.11 33.73 -14.03
N ASP A 832 0.95 32.69 -13.91
CA ASP A 832 1.42 32.19 -12.61
C ASP A 832 2.45 33.14 -11.97
N LEU A 833 3.27 33.83 -12.76
CA LEU A 833 4.19 34.88 -12.29
C LEU A 833 3.43 36.10 -11.74
N ASP A 834 2.40 36.57 -12.45
CA ASP A 834 1.57 37.70 -12.01
C ASP A 834 0.81 37.38 -10.72
N LYS A 835 0.22 36.19 -10.59
CA LYS A 835 -0.46 35.76 -9.35
C LYS A 835 0.51 35.66 -8.18
N THR A 836 1.73 35.17 -8.42
CA THR A 836 2.77 35.09 -7.39
C THR A 836 3.22 36.49 -6.96
N ALA A 837 3.36 37.41 -7.91
CA ALA A 837 3.69 38.81 -7.66
C ALA A 837 2.59 39.53 -6.86
N VAL A 838 1.31 39.32 -7.19
CA VAL A 838 0.16 39.86 -6.44
C VAL A 838 0.12 39.29 -5.01
N LYS A 839 0.30 37.98 -4.84
CA LYS A 839 0.33 37.34 -3.51
C LYS A 839 1.50 37.82 -2.66
N LEU A 840 2.67 38.09 -3.26
CA LEU A 840 3.81 38.72 -2.59
C LEU A 840 3.53 40.19 -2.23
N ALA A 841 2.81 40.92 -3.09
CA ALA A 841 2.43 42.30 -2.84
C ALA A 841 1.40 42.39 -1.69
N ASP A 842 0.44 41.49 -1.63
CA ASP A 842 -0.54 41.39 -0.52
C ASP A 842 0.14 41.03 0.80
N LEU A 843 1.09 40.09 0.79
CA LEU A 843 1.91 39.75 1.97
C LEU A 843 2.78 40.92 2.43
N LYS A 844 3.29 41.74 1.50
CA LYS A 844 4.01 42.97 1.82
C LYS A 844 3.08 44.05 2.38
N ALA A 845 1.88 44.21 1.83
CA ALA A 845 0.87 45.16 2.33
C ALA A 845 0.38 44.78 3.74
N GLN A 846 0.21 43.49 4.04
CA GLN A 846 -0.11 42.99 5.38
C GLN A 846 1.02 43.26 6.39
N ARG A 847 2.29 43.20 5.95
CA ARG A 847 3.45 43.54 6.79
C ARG A 847 3.55 45.03 7.10
N VAL A 848 3.14 45.90 6.17
CA VAL A 848 3.12 47.37 6.37
C VAL A 848 1.99 47.78 7.33
N ASN A 849 0.85 47.09 7.30
CA ASN A 849 -0.24 47.31 8.26
C ASN A 849 0.12 46.82 9.68
N ALA A 850 0.89 45.72 9.82
CA ALA A 850 1.35 45.25 11.13
C ALA A 850 2.35 46.21 11.81
N THR A 851 3.15 46.93 11.03
CA THR A 851 4.07 47.97 11.55
C THR A 851 3.40 49.30 11.88
N ALA A 852 2.12 49.50 11.50
CA ALA A 852 1.36 50.72 11.81
C ALA A 852 0.53 50.60 13.10
N GLU A 853 0.37 49.40 13.67
CA GLU A 853 -0.39 49.16 14.91
C GLU A 853 0.48 49.09 16.18
N GLU A 854 1.83 49.08 16.08
CA GLU A 854 2.73 48.99 17.25
C GLU A 854 3.10 50.35 17.88
N ASP A 855 2.71 51.49 17.30
CA ASP A 855 3.13 52.83 17.78
C ASP A 855 2.13 53.53 18.73
N ASN A 856 1.14 52.82 19.27
CA ASN A 856 0.18 53.42 20.20
C ASN A 856 -0.21 52.46 21.35
N GLN A 857 0.55 52.48 22.45
CA GLN A 857 0.07 52.83 23.81
C GLN A 857 0.99 52.33 24.94
N SER A 858 1.27 53.26 25.85
CA SER A 858 1.99 53.15 27.12
C SER A 858 1.13 52.53 28.26
N PRO A 859 1.71 52.20 29.43
CA PRO A 859 1.33 51.08 30.28
C PRO A 859 0.46 51.45 31.50
N LEU A 860 -0.24 50.48 32.11
CA LEU A 860 -0.40 50.36 33.59
C LEU A 860 -1.28 49.18 34.06
N LYS A 861 -0.76 48.50 35.11
CA LYS A 861 -1.40 47.86 36.29
C LYS A 861 -1.46 46.33 36.41
N LYS A 862 -0.83 45.90 37.52
CA LYS A 862 -0.87 44.61 38.22
C LYS A 862 -2.26 44.27 38.77
N ALA A 863 -2.59 42.97 38.84
CA ALA A 863 -3.28 42.34 39.98
C ALA A 863 -3.20 40.80 39.92
N ASP A 864 -3.06 40.20 41.11
CA ASP A 864 -2.90 38.78 41.46
C ASP A 864 -4.15 37.89 41.22
N ALA A 865 -3.95 36.55 41.16
CA ALA A 865 -4.50 35.56 42.12
C ALA A 865 -4.52 34.09 41.62
N THR A 866 -3.67 33.26 42.22
CA THR A 866 -3.86 31.90 42.78
C THR A 866 -4.91 30.88 42.25
N SER A 867 -4.38 29.71 41.83
CA SER A 867 -4.63 28.32 42.32
C SER A 867 -5.90 27.51 41.98
N LYS A 868 -5.66 26.18 41.89
CA LYS A 868 -6.56 24.99 41.82
C LYS A 868 -7.08 24.67 40.41
N GLY A 869 -7.02 23.45 39.86
CA GLY A 869 -6.75 22.10 40.37
C GLY A 869 -7.72 21.15 39.67
N GLY A 870 -7.25 20.03 39.10
CA GLY A 870 -8.13 19.01 38.52
C GLY A 870 -7.48 18.13 37.45
N GLU A 871 -6.74 17.10 37.88
CA GLU A 871 -6.43 15.91 37.08
C GLU A 871 -7.55 14.87 37.18
N PRO A 872 -7.78 14.04 36.14
CA PRO A 872 -8.34 12.71 36.28
C PRO A 872 -7.24 11.63 36.20
N GLN A 873 -7.27 10.71 37.17
CA GLN A 873 -6.47 9.49 37.27
C GLN A 873 -6.77 8.48 36.16
N ILE A 874 -5.73 7.80 35.66
CA ILE A 874 -5.84 6.47 35.02
C ILE A 874 -4.84 5.53 35.72
N MET A 875 -5.36 4.43 36.27
CA MET A 875 -4.61 3.39 36.96
C MET A 875 -3.94 2.42 35.97
N VAL A 876 -2.72 2.02 36.31
CA VAL A 876 -1.92 0.96 35.69
C VAL A 876 -2.23 -0.37 36.37
N ASN A 877 -2.34 -1.46 35.62
CA ASN A 877 -2.20 -2.82 36.13
C ASN A 877 -1.50 -3.73 35.11
N ASP A 878 -0.77 -4.68 35.69
CA ASP A 878 0.28 -5.56 35.17
C ASP A 878 -0.10 -6.63 34.11
N VAL A 879 0.92 -6.96 33.30
CA VAL A 879 1.31 -8.24 32.65
C VAL A 879 0.25 -9.06 31.90
N SER A 880 0.36 -9.07 30.55
CA SER A 880 0.47 -10.26 29.67
C SER A 880 0.03 -9.95 28.22
N SER A 881 0.75 -10.50 27.24
CA SER A 881 0.54 -10.44 25.78
C SER A 881 0.84 -9.11 25.07
N PRO A 882 1.63 -9.09 23.96
CA PRO A 882 1.71 -7.94 23.10
C PRO A 882 0.57 -8.03 22.07
N GLU A 883 -0.59 -7.44 22.40
CA GLU A 883 -1.44 -6.90 21.33
C GLU A 883 -0.67 -5.74 20.70
N GLY A 884 -0.34 -5.92 19.42
CA GLY A 884 0.53 -5.03 18.67
C GLY A 884 0.07 -3.59 18.75
N ASN A 885 1.05 -2.70 18.94
CA ASN A 885 0.96 -1.33 18.46
C ASN A 885 0.57 -1.39 16.98
N GLN A 886 -0.72 -1.22 16.69
CA GLN A 886 -1.20 -0.83 15.38
C GLN A 886 -0.64 0.57 15.13
N ALA A 887 0.58 0.62 14.61
CA ALA A 887 0.99 1.74 13.82
C ALA A 887 -0.08 1.91 12.74
N LEU A 888 -0.76 3.07 12.76
CA LEU A 888 -1.40 3.63 11.59
C LEU A 888 -0.29 3.82 10.53
N VAL A 889 0.11 2.72 9.89
CA VAL A 889 0.76 2.76 8.59
C VAL A 889 -0.34 3.27 7.68
N THR A 890 -0.34 4.58 7.47
CA THR A 890 -0.96 5.15 6.28
C THR A 890 -0.30 4.42 5.11
N ALA A 891 -1.02 3.43 4.57
CA ALA A 891 -0.71 2.76 3.34
C ALA A 891 -0.80 3.79 2.21
N LYS A 892 0.18 4.69 2.13
CA LYS A 892 0.43 5.59 0.99
C LYS A 892 1.29 4.90 -0.08
N ALA A 893 1.69 3.65 0.15
CA ALA A 893 2.41 2.83 -0.80
C ALA A 893 1.68 1.48 -0.95
N GLN A 894 0.54 1.49 -1.62
CA GLN A 894 0.10 0.34 -2.42
C GLN A 894 0.10 0.83 -3.87
N PRO A 895 0.48 0.01 -4.86
CA PRO A 895 0.26 0.36 -6.25
C PRO A 895 -1.22 0.72 -6.41
N GLN A 896 -1.50 1.89 -6.99
CA GLN A 896 -2.85 2.27 -7.41
C GLN A 896 -3.30 1.24 -8.46
N ILE A 897 -3.99 0.17 -8.02
CA ILE A 897 -4.42 -0.91 -8.90
C ILE A 897 -5.80 -0.54 -9.44
N MET A 898 -5.76 -0.19 -10.72
CA MET A 898 -6.83 0.34 -11.54
C MET A 898 -8.09 -0.52 -11.52
N VAL A 899 -9.24 0.11 -11.30
CA VAL A 899 -10.55 -0.44 -11.65
C VAL A 899 -10.67 -0.43 -13.17
N ASN A 900 -10.29 -1.55 -13.80
CA ASN A 900 -10.45 -1.79 -15.22
C ASN A 900 -11.91 -2.19 -15.49
N GLY A 901 -12.63 -1.35 -16.22
CA GLY A 901 -13.95 -1.67 -16.79
C GLY A 901 -13.93 -2.57 -18.03
N GLY A 902 -12.75 -2.99 -18.50
CA GLY A 902 -12.57 -3.80 -19.70
C GLY A 902 -12.42 -5.30 -19.40
N SER A 903 -13.46 -6.08 -19.64
CA SER A 903 -13.41 -7.55 -19.69
C SER A 903 -13.25 -7.99 -21.15
N SER A 904 -12.11 -8.58 -21.51
CA SER A 904 -11.86 -9.25 -22.81
C SER A 904 -12.11 -10.76 -22.69
N PRO A 905 -12.59 -11.46 -23.74
CA PRO A 905 -13.08 -12.83 -23.65
C PRO A 905 -11.98 -13.91 -23.55
N HIS A 906 -12.33 -15.03 -22.89
CA HIS A 906 -11.56 -16.26 -22.79
C HIS A 906 -11.55 -17.06 -24.10
N SER A 907 -10.42 -17.69 -24.44
CA SER A 907 -10.34 -18.78 -25.42
C SER A 907 -10.30 -20.15 -24.69
N PRO A 908 -11.02 -21.18 -25.17
CA PRO A 908 -11.06 -22.48 -24.51
C PRO A 908 -9.77 -23.27 -24.72
N SER A 909 -9.33 -23.96 -23.68
CA SER A 909 -8.29 -24.99 -23.73
C SER A 909 -8.69 -26.10 -24.70
N VAL A 910 -7.86 -26.33 -25.72
CA VAL A 910 -7.95 -27.48 -26.62
C VAL A 910 -7.76 -28.75 -25.81
N ARG A 911 -8.83 -29.53 -25.61
CA ARG A 911 -8.75 -30.95 -25.24
C ARG A 911 -8.09 -31.69 -26.40
N CYS A 912 -6.86 -32.14 -26.21
CA CYS A 912 -6.30 -33.22 -27.03
C CYS A 912 -6.80 -34.56 -26.46
N GLU A 913 -7.80 -35.15 -27.12
CA GLU A 913 -8.02 -36.59 -27.08
C GLU A 913 -7.18 -37.24 -28.19
N ALA A 914 -6.23 -38.10 -27.79
CA ALA A 914 -5.75 -39.20 -28.63
C ALA A 914 -5.12 -40.29 -27.74
N ASN A 915 -5.96 -41.28 -27.44
CA ASN A 915 -5.70 -42.71 -27.30
C ASN A 915 -4.25 -43.22 -27.23
N GLY A 916 -4.02 -44.07 -26.22
CA GLY A 916 -3.69 -45.47 -26.53
C GLY A 916 -2.42 -46.07 -25.92
N HIS A 917 -2.65 -47.02 -25.00
CA HIS A 917 -1.82 -48.21 -24.72
C HIS A 917 -0.48 -48.00 -23.97
N SER A 918 -0.06 -48.85 -23.02
CA SER A 918 -0.65 -50.02 -22.39
C SER A 918 0.12 -50.35 -21.09
N SER A 919 -0.57 -51.10 -20.24
CA SER A 919 -0.11 -52.27 -19.49
C SER A 919 0.76 -52.11 -18.22
N ARG A 920 0.08 -52.53 -17.14
CA ARG A 920 0.50 -53.19 -15.89
C ARG A 920 0.80 -52.32 -14.68
#